data_AF-A0A8J7XY92-F1
#
_entry.id   AF-A0A8J7XY92-F1
#
_cell.length_a   1.000
_cell.length_b   1.000
_cell.length_c   1.000
_cell.angle_alpha   90.00
_cell.angle_beta   90.00
_cell.angle_gamma   90.00
#
_symmetry.space_group_name_H-M   'P 1'
#
loop_
_entity.id
_entity.type
_entity.pdbx_description
1 polymer ?
#
loop_
_entity_poly.entity_id
_entity_poly.type
_entity_poly.pdbx_seq_one_letter_code
_entity_poly.pdbx_strand_id
1 'polypeptide(L)'
;MKKRKQYGFRNLQRIAVAILLAAVVVATWTRVEAQSSTDVVWTGDAGDGKWETPGNWSTNRVPDASSNVRISNGGNITVGRPVMINSLIMGAGYSNLLGTESSRSIIIRACENIRIDDGNLIRGYDSSMGKDGGSVEICSERGCIENGGEIFGGMGKENTKGGSVTIFATHGYISNSGYIQGNIGGENEHGGNVEIIARGSITNSHMISGGYGGLNGDGGGVRIISGGNITNSSTIDGGNARSGGSGGSIVIEANYNVMNTGEIHGGKCEKNGPGGSVDIRAHGNITHDGVISEGVVESEVRKLLTKDMRTNTDYGVVISANRVVTIGNNAKISASRIVSISAGNSVSMEWHLGGAITATKDVYIRVSREGTINLREIRKGTAVISTPGNLYMSAVPLKSKGVELTDIIEATDIITSIPPYEPSTEPFPDPEECMLCSESTYRDPPIWGNFMAFPGTEEPNSNLRSSGKSDSIVLCYKNLRTGEVSKTDLLVSDSFHAIDIYQNIIAFVAPDSYVLYLDLDTGKVEKTGATGHHPSVYGNFITFASEGRILYFDLTTRILSDTHISGDRPSIWKDTIVFHAAPGPTIQIYDLSTKTVSPTPVIGMNANICETIIVFETPESLVSECLNNDGDTDDVVIRYYDLESQKISDTGAAGFYPVVYGDIIAFTVSEQDAEKDLNGDGQILGNVIHYYNIRTGAVVSTGKLGTEPDIFDGTITYYVWERWMGTDLNEDGDVDDSVLETFEIPAGGMAVQDQEIWSFLAILFICTLFLIVWRKR
;
A
#
# COMPACT_ATOMS: atom_id res chain seq x y z
N MET A 1 8.56 -19.69 -72.54
CA MET A 1 9.38 -19.56 -71.31
C MET A 1 9.85 -18.14 -70.96
N LYS A 2 10.15 -17.23 -71.92
CA LYS A 2 10.57 -15.84 -71.59
C LYS A 2 9.52 -14.96 -70.89
N LYS A 3 8.21 -15.15 -71.15
CA LYS A 3 7.14 -14.35 -70.51
C LYS A 3 6.85 -14.69 -69.04
N ARG A 4 7.19 -15.90 -68.55
CA ARG A 4 6.96 -16.27 -67.13
C ARG A 4 7.97 -15.63 -66.17
N LYS A 5 9.22 -15.37 -66.61
CA LYS A 5 10.23 -14.68 -65.78
C LYS A 5 9.90 -13.19 -65.54
N GLN A 6 9.16 -12.55 -66.44
CA GLN A 6 8.85 -11.12 -66.34
C GLN A 6 7.71 -10.81 -65.34
N TYR A 7 6.84 -11.78 -65.05
CA TYR A 7 5.77 -11.63 -64.05
C TYR A 7 6.27 -11.83 -62.61
N GLY A 8 7.22 -12.75 -62.38
CA GLY A 8 7.82 -12.95 -61.06
C GLY A 8 8.57 -11.71 -60.56
N PHE A 9 9.28 -11.03 -61.45
CA PHE A 9 10.07 -9.84 -61.10
C PHE A 9 9.20 -8.63 -60.69
N ARG A 10 8.04 -8.45 -61.33
CA ARG A 10 7.11 -7.36 -60.98
C ARG A 10 6.40 -7.58 -59.64
N ASN A 11 6.14 -8.83 -59.26
CA ASN A 11 5.55 -9.15 -57.96
C ASN A 11 6.57 -9.00 -56.83
N LEU A 12 7.83 -9.40 -57.05
CA LEU A 12 8.93 -9.15 -56.11
C LEU A 12 9.19 -7.65 -55.88
N GLN A 13 9.16 -6.83 -56.94
CA GLN A 13 9.28 -5.37 -56.79
C GLN A 13 8.13 -4.77 -55.96
N ARG A 14 6.90 -5.26 -56.11
CA ARG A 14 5.75 -4.78 -55.35
C ARG A 14 5.82 -5.16 -53.88
N ILE A 15 6.27 -6.38 -53.58
CA ILE A 15 6.48 -6.84 -52.20
C ILE A 15 7.61 -6.04 -51.55
N ALA A 16 8.72 -5.82 -52.25
CA ALA A 16 9.83 -5.02 -51.73
C ALA A 16 9.42 -3.57 -51.44
N VAL A 17 8.61 -2.94 -52.30
CA VAL A 17 8.10 -1.58 -52.07
C VAL A 17 7.12 -1.53 -50.89
N ALA A 18 6.26 -2.54 -50.72
CA ALA A 18 5.35 -2.63 -49.58
C ALA A 18 6.11 -2.80 -48.25
N ILE A 19 7.14 -3.65 -48.22
CA ILE A 19 8.01 -3.83 -47.04
C ILE A 19 8.76 -2.52 -46.72
N LEU A 20 9.27 -1.82 -47.73
CA LEU A 20 9.97 -0.55 -47.54
C LEU A 20 9.03 0.53 -46.99
N LEU A 21 7.80 0.62 -47.50
CA LEU A 21 6.79 1.56 -47.00
C LEU A 21 6.35 1.23 -45.56
N ALA A 22 6.16 -0.05 -45.23
CA ALA A 22 5.86 -0.47 -43.86
C ALA A 22 7.00 -0.15 -42.89
N ALA A 23 8.25 -0.39 -43.30
CA ALA A 23 9.43 -0.04 -42.50
C ALA A 23 9.57 1.49 -42.29
N VAL A 24 9.23 2.31 -43.31
CA VAL A 24 9.21 3.77 -43.18
C VAL A 24 8.11 4.22 -42.22
N VAL A 25 6.90 3.66 -42.30
CA VAL A 25 5.79 3.99 -41.40
C VAL A 25 6.13 3.63 -39.94
N VAL A 26 6.71 2.45 -39.70
CA VAL A 26 7.15 2.00 -38.37
C VAL A 26 8.31 2.86 -37.83
N ALA A 27 9.25 3.27 -38.70
CA ALA A 27 10.34 4.16 -38.31
C ALA A 27 9.89 5.60 -38.03
N THR A 28 8.78 6.05 -38.63
CA THR A 28 8.19 7.37 -38.34
C THR A 28 7.27 7.39 -37.12
N TRP A 29 6.75 6.24 -36.68
CA TRP A 29 5.88 6.14 -35.50
C TRP A 29 6.64 6.05 -34.17
N THR A 30 7.94 5.73 -34.18
CA THR A 30 8.74 5.52 -32.95
C THR A 30 9.58 6.73 -32.53
N ARG A 31 9.34 7.91 -33.11
CA ARG A 31 9.88 9.17 -32.59
C ARG A 31 8.74 10.05 -32.10
N VAL A 32 8.23 9.75 -30.92
CA VAL A 32 7.74 10.81 -30.05
C VAL A 32 8.98 11.60 -29.66
N GLU A 33 9.35 12.59 -30.47
CA GLU A 33 10.39 13.54 -30.09
C GLU A 33 9.95 14.12 -28.75
N ALA A 34 10.78 13.96 -27.70
CA ALA A 34 10.52 14.52 -26.39
C ALA A 34 10.12 15.97 -26.58
N GLN A 35 8.84 16.26 -26.37
CA GLN A 35 8.27 17.56 -26.65
C GLN A 35 9.02 18.54 -25.76
N SER A 36 9.78 19.46 -26.36
CA SER A 36 10.62 20.38 -25.59
C SER A 36 9.73 21.16 -24.64
N SER A 37 9.99 21.06 -23.34
CA SER A 37 9.18 21.76 -22.35
C SER A 37 9.24 23.27 -22.59
N THR A 38 8.09 23.93 -22.55
CA THR A 38 8.00 25.36 -22.82
C THR A 38 7.99 26.14 -21.52
N ASP A 39 8.87 27.13 -21.39
CA ASP A 39 8.86 28.03 -20.23
C ASP A 39 7.61 28.93 -20.27
N VAL A 40 6.81 28.89 -19.21
CA VAL A 40 5.60 29.71 -19.03
C VAL A 40 5.73 30.52 -17.76
N VAL A 41 5.63 31.84 -17.86
CA VAL A 41 5.87 32.76 -16.74
C VAL A 41 4.55 33.41 -16.32
N TRP A 42 4.28 33.45 -15.02
CA TRP A 42 3.17 34.22 -14.46
C TRP A 42 3.41 35.73 -14.63
N THR A 43 2.53 36.40 -15.36
CA THR A 43 2.56 37.85 -15.58
C THR A 43 1.53 38.57 -14.70
N GLY A 44 0.37 37.95 -14.47
CA GLY A 44 -0.77 38.57 -13.78
C GLY A 44 -1.46 39.67 -14.59
N ASP A 45 -1.18 39.78 -15.88
CA ASP A 45 -1.61 40.91 -16.72
C ASP A 45 -3.14 40.99 -16.93
N ALA A 46 -3.88 39.88 -16.77
CA ALA A 46 -5.34 39.92 -16.82
C ALA A 46 -5.95 40.55 -15.55
N GLY A 47 -5.19 40.66 -14.47
CA GLY A 47 -5.56 41.36 -13.25
C GLY A 47 -6.60 40.65 -12.36
N ASP A 48 -7.05 39.44 -12.73
CA ASP A 48 -8.03 38.67 -11.95
C ASP A 48 -7.38 37.69 -10.96
N GLY A 49 -6.06 37.47 -11.05
CA GLY A 49 -5.32 36.59 -10.15
C GLY A 49 -5.70 35.11 -10.25
N LYS A 50 -6.25 34.64 -11.38
CA LYS A 50 -6.66 33.23 -11.56
C LYS A 50 -5.64 32.45 -12.38
N TRP A 51 -5.25 31.27 -11.90
CA TRP A 51 -4.37 30.35 -12.62
C TRP A 51 -4.93 29.98 -14.00
N GLU A 52 -6.25 29.80 -14.09
CA GLU A 52 -6.93 29.32 -15.30
C GLU A 52 -7.15 30.41 -16.36
N THR A 53 -6.84 31.67 -16.07
CA THR A 53 -7.01 32.77 -17.03
C THR A 53 -5.79 32.85 -17.94
N PRO A 54 -5.90 32.54 -19.26
CA PRO A 54 -4.75 32.54 -20.17
C PRO A 54 -3.96 33.84 -20.18
N GLY A 55 -4.66 34.98 -20.05
CA GLY A 55 -4.05 36.32 -20.04
C GLY A 55 -3.13 36.62 -18.85
N ASN A 56 -3.08 35.77 -17.82
CA ASN A 56 -2.12 35.89 -16.71
C ASN A 56 -0.77 35.21 -16.99
N TRP A 57 -0.61 34.58 -18.16
CA TRP A 57 0.58 33.84 -18.54
C TRP A 57 1.28 34.47 -19.74
N SER A 58 2.61 34.44 -19.75
CA SER A 58 3.44 35.02 -20.82
C SER A 58 3.15 34.46 -22.22
N THR A 59 2.60 33.25 -22.30
CA THR A 59 2.21 32.57 -23.54
C THR A 59 0.75 32.83 -23.94
N ASN A 60 0.00 33.59 -23.13
CA ASN A 60 -1.45 33.76 -23.25
C ASN A 60 -2.20 32.40 -23.32
N ARG A 61 -1.70 31.40 -22.58
CA ARG A 61 -2.23 30.03 -22.46
C ARG A 61 -2.03 29.54 -21.03
N VAL A 62 -3.00 28.81 -20.49
CA VAL A 62 -2.86 28.13 -19.20
C VAL A 62 -1.76 27.05 -19.29
N PRO A 63 -0.84 26.95 -18.32
CA PRO A 63 0.14 25.87 -18.29
C PRO A 63 -0.51 24.48 -18.31
N ASP A 64 0.17 23.55 -18.97
CA ASP A 64 -0.16 22.14 -19.10
C ASP A 64 1.05 21.27 -18.72
N ALA A 65 0.92 19.93 -18.80
CA ALA A 65 1.96 18.97 -18.42
C ALA A 65 3.31 19.16 -19.16
N SER A 66 3.35 19.89 -20.27
CA SER A 66 4.59 20.20 -21.00
C SER A 66 5.27 21.49 -20.54
N SER A 67 4.64 22.25 -19.64
CA SER A 67 5.02 23.61 -19.29
C SER A 67 5.99 23.65 -18.09
N ASN A 68 7.11 24.36 -18.23
CA ASN A 68 7.97 24.73 -17.08
C ASN A 68 7.45 26.06 -16.51
N VAL A 69 6.74 26.00 -15.39
CA VAL A 69 6.09 27.17 -14.81
C VAL A 69 7.07 27.95 -13.93
N ARG A 70 7.11 29.27 -14.12
CA ARG A 70 7.82 30.20 -13.22
C ARG A 70 6.90 31.29 -12.71
N ILE A 71 6.89 31.47 -11.40
CA ILE A 71 6.14 32.52 -10.71
C ILE A 71 7.16 33.38 -9.97
N SER A 72 7.49 34.55 -10.52
CA SER A 72 8.52 35.44 -9.98
C SER A 72 7.99 36.78 -9.48
N ASN A 73 6.73 37.09 -9.79
CA ASN A 73 6.10 38.35 -9.43
C ASN A 73 5.08 38.07 -8.32
N GLY A 74 5.19 38.78 -7.20
CA GLY A 74 4.30 38.61 -6.06
C GLY A 74 2.83 38.87 -6.39
N GLY A 75 1.95 38.34 -5.54
CA GLY A 75 0.50 38.47 -5.69
C GLY A 75 -0.25 37.22 -5.25
N ASN A 76 -1.57 37.32 -5.21
CA ASN A 76 -2.45 36.20 -4.91
C ASN A 76 -2.88 35.53 -6.22
N ILE A 77 -2.55 34.25 -6.36
CA ILE A 77 -2.88 33.39 -7.50
C ILE A 77 -3.85 32.34 -6.99
N THR A 78 -5.05 32.32 -7.53
CA THR A 78 -6.09 31.36 -7.14
C THR A 78 -6.11 30.17 -8.09
N VAL A 79 -6.23 28.96 -7.53
CA VAL A 79 -6.24 27.69 -8.27
C VAL A 79 -7.60 27.01 -8.06
N GLY A 80 -8.38 26.93 -9.13
CA GLY A 80 -9.74 26.39 -9.17
C GLY A 80 -9.83 24.92 -9.61
N ARG A 81 -8.73 24.30 -10.06
CA ARG A 81 -8.67 22.88 -10.46
C ARG A 81 -7.26 22.30 -10.28
N PRO A 82 -7.08 20.96 -10.27
CA PRO A 82 -5.76 20.34 -10.26
C PRO A 82 -4.86 20.87 -11.39
N VAL A 83 -3.58 21.04 -11.07
CA VAL A 83 -2.56 21.59 -11.97
C VAL A 83 -1.59 20.47 -12.36
N MET A 84 -1.55 20.15 -13.65
CA MET A 84 -0.57 19.24 -14.25
C MET A 84 0.45 20.06 -15.04
N ILE A 85 1.73 19.98 -14.68
CA ILE A 85 2.82 20.78 -15.28
C ILE A 85 4.11 19.95 -15.41
N ASN A 86 5.10 20.43 -16.17
CA ASN A 86 6.39 19.74 -16.22
C ASN A 86 7.21 20.05 -14.96
N SER A 87 7.35 21.33 -14.59
CA SER A 87 8.09 21.77 -13.39
C SER A 87 7.51 23.06 -12.83
N LEU A 88 7.72 23.34 -11.54
CA LEU A 88 7.31 24.61 -10.92
C LEU A 88 8.48 25.29 -10.21
N ILE A 89 8.67 26.59 -10.46
CA ILE A 89 9.55 27.46 -9.67
C ILE A 89 8.74 28.66 -9.18
N MET A 90 8.50 28.74 -7.87
CA MET A 90 8.06 29.98 -7.22
C MET A 90 9.31 30.70 -6.71
N GLY A 91 9.74 31.75 -7.44
CA GLY A 91 10.92 32.53 -7.10
C GLY A 91 10.68 33.44 -5.89
N ALA A 92 11.73 34.12 -5.39
CA ALA A 92 11.71 35.00 -4.21
C ALA A 92 10.86 36.30 -4.33
N GLY A 93 9.60 36.19 -4.74
CA GLY A 93 8.70 37.29 -5.08
C GLY A 93 7.52 37.49 -4.12
N TYR A 94 7.39 36.71 -3.05
CA TYR A 94 6.22 36.70 -2.16
C TYR A 94 4.91 36.41 -2.92
N SER A 95 4.88 35.29 -3.65
CA SER A 95 3.70 34.83 -4.38
C SER A 95 2.89 33.88 -3.51
N ASN A 96 1.57 34.02 -3.55
CA ASN A 96 0.64 33.19 -2.80
C ASN A 96 -0.19 32.35 -3.77
N LEU A 97 -0.05 31.02 -3.76
CA LEU A 97 -0.98 30.11 -4.42
C LEU A 97 -2.10 29.73 -3.43
N LEU A 98 -3.34 30.06 -3.77
CA LEU A 98 -4.50 29.96 -2.89
C LEU A 98 -5.58 29.08 -3.51
N GLY A 99 -6.17 28.19 -2.70
CA GLY A 99 -7.39 27.47 -3.09
C GLY A 99 -8.57 28.45 -3.27
N THR A 100 -9.59 28.02 -4.00
CA THR A 100 -10.84 28.78 -4.15
C THR A 100 -11.97 28.18 -3.31
N GLU A 101 -13.08 28.87 -3.13
CA GLU A 101 -14.24 28.29 -2.45
C GLU A 101 -14.80 27.04 -3.17
N SER A 102 -14.67 27.00 -4.50
CA SER A 102 -15.13 25.88 -5.33
C SER A 102 -14.19 24.68 -5.31
N SER A 103 -12.88 24.91 -5.50
CA SER A 103 -11.88 23.83 -5.50
C SER A 103 -11.51 23.37 -4.09
N ARG A 104 -11.44 24.35 -3.19
CA ARG A 104 -10.95 24.27 -1.81
C ARG A 104 -9.51 23.85 -1.71
N SER A 105 -9.19 22.67 -2.21
CA SER A 105 -7.86 22.12 -2.22
C SER A 105 -7.01 22.67 -3.37
N ILE A 106 -5.71 22.69 -3.17
CA ILE A 106 -4.71 22.89 -4.23
C ILE A 106 -4.06 21.53 -4.49
N ILE A 107 -4.07 21.10 -5.74
CA ILE A 107 -3.37 19.88 -6.18
C ILE A 107 -2.40 20.29 -7.29
N ILE A 108 -1.10 20.12 -7.07
CA ILE A 108 -0.04 20.40 -8.03
C ILE A 108 0.70 19.10 -8.30
N ARG A 109 0.72 18.66 -9.56
CA ARG A 109 1.49 17.51 -10.03
C ARG A 109 2.48 17.96 -11.09
N ALA A 110 3.75 17.66 -10.86
CA ALA A 110 4.83 17.98 -11.77
C ALA A 110 5.58 16.72 -12.19
N CYS A 111 5.89 16.60 -13.48
CA CYS A 111 6.72 15.50 -13.96
C CYS A 111 8.18 15.60 -13.45
N GLU A 112 8.67 16.82 -13.21
CA GLU A 112 10.03 17.17 -12.80
C GLU A 112 10.01 17.99 -11.50
N ASN A 113 11.06 18.77 -11.24
CA ASN A 113 11.29 19.46 -9.98
C ASN A 113 10.20 20.49 -9.63
N ILE A 114 9.90 20.59 -8.33
CA ILE A 114 9.12 21.66 -7.74
C ILE A 114 10.01 22.41 -6.75
N ARG A 115 10.10 23.72 -6.91
CA ARG A 115 10.87 24.60 -6.03
C ARG A 115 10.03 25.78 -5.58
N ILE A 116 9.95 25.97 -4.27
CA ILE A 116 9.23 27.06 -3.61
C ILE A 116 10.25 27.84 -2.81
N ASP A 117 10.70 29.00 -3.30
CA ASP A 117 11.66 29.83 -2.57
C ASP A 117 11.02 30.50 -1.34
N ASP A 118 11.86 30.96 -0.42
CA ASP A 118 11.46 31.70 0.77
C ASP A 118 10.54 32.89 0.47
N GLY A 119 9.58 33.13 1.38
CA GLY A 119 8.59 34.21 1.29
C GLY A 119 7.35 33.88 0.46
N ASN A 120 7.33 32.77 -0.26
CA ASN A 120 6.13 32.29 -0.96
C ASN A 120 5.20 31.50 -0.03
N LEU A 121 3.91 31.47 -0.37
CA LEU A 121 2.88 30.74 0.35
C LEU A 121 2.07 29.84 -0.60
N ILE A 122 1.82 28.60 -0.21
CA ILE A 122 0.80 27.73 -0.80
C ILE A 122 -0.22 27.40 0.28
N ARG A 123 -1.49 27.74 0.05
CA ARG A 123 -2.54 27.55 1.07
C ARG A 123 -3.86 27.04 0.48
N GLY A 124 -4.39 25.96 1.04
CA GLY A 124 -5.76 25.54 0.78
C GLY A 124 -6.80 26.58 1.22
N TYR A 125 -8.00 26.55 0.67
CA TYR A 125 -9.03 27.53 1.00
C TYR A 125 -9.50 27.39 2.46
N ASP A 126 -9.48 28.50 3.21
CA ASP A 126 -10.07 28.55 4.55
C ASP A 126 -11.57 28.33 4.44
N SER A 127 -12.10 27.38 5.20
CA SER A 127 -13.51 27.01 5.22
C SER A 127 -14.50 28.19 5.34
N SER A 128 -15.69 28.00 4.78
CA SER A 128 -16.94 28.65 5.20
C SER A 128 -17.69 27.73 6.17
N MET A 129 -18.68 28.24 6.92
CA MET A 129 -19.48 27.41 7.84
C MET A 129 -19.99 26.12 7.16
N GLY A 130 -19.80 24.96 7.83
CA GLY A 130 -20.33 23.65 7.40
C GLY A 130 -19.53 22.91 6.32
N LYS A 131 -18.26 23.25 6.13
CA LYS A 131 -17.44 22.82 5.00
C LYS A 131 -15.95 22.74 5.42
N ASP A 132 -15.24 21.62 5.26
CA ASP A 132 -13.81 21.42 5.69
C ASP A 132 -12.73 22.29 5.03
N GLY A 133 -11.70 22.71 5.76
CA GLY A 133 -10.55 23.43 5.19
C GLY A 133 -9.95 22.71 3.98
N GLY A 134 -9.62 23.45 2.91
CA GLY A 134 -9.05 22.85 1.70
C GLY A 134 -7.66 22.27 1.94
N SER A 135 -7.34 21.13 1.34
CA SER A 135 -6.01 20.51 1.52
C SER A 135 -5.00 21.00 0.48
N VAL A 136 -3.71 20.76 0.70
CA VAL A 136 -2.66 21.02 -0.28
C VAL A 136 -1.95 19.71 -0.60
N GLU A 137 -1.95 19.33 -1.88
CA GLU A 137 -1.22 18.18 -2.41
C GLU A 137 -0.17 18.65 -3.41
N ILE A 138 1.07 18.23 -3.21
CA ILE A 138 2.20 18.54 -4.10
C ILE A 138 2.90 17.23 -4.46
N CYS A 139 2.90 16.89 -5.74
CA CYS A 139 3.53 15.68 -6.27
C CYS A 139 4.61 16.04 -7.30
N SER A 140 5.80 15.42 -7.16
CA SER A 140 6.84 15.39 -8.18
C SER A 140 7.13 13.94 -8.59
N GLU A 141 6.90 13.62 -9.85
CA GLU A 141 7.03 12.25 -10.36
C GLU A 141 8.50 11.85 -10.46
N ARG A 142 9.29 12.59 -11.24
CA ARG A 142 10.69 12.23 -11.52
C ARG A 142 11.70 13.20 -10.89
N GLY A 143 11.22 14.32 -10.37
CA GLY A 143 12.03 15.38 -9.78
C GLY A 143 12.08 15.36 -8.25
N CYS A 144 12.70 16.40 -7.72
CA CYS A 144 12.81 16.70 -6.30
C CYS A 144 11.86 17.83 -5.92
N ILE A 145 11.51 17.89 -4.63
CA ILE A 145 10.72 18.98 -4.06
C ILE A 145 11.59 19.76 -3.07
N GLU A 146 11.78 21.04 -3.34
CA GLU A 146 12.52 21.98 -2.49
C GLU A 146 11.56 23.04 -1.96
N ASN A 147 11.28 23.03 -0.65
CA ASN A 147 10.43 24.02 0.00
C ASN A 147 11.24 24.92 0.93
N GLY A 148 11.37 26.19 0.59
CA GLY A 148 11.79 27.29 1.46
C GLY A 148 10.65 28.21 1.90
N GLY A 149 9.46 28.06 1.31
CA GLY A 149 8.28 28.87 1.62
C GLY A 149 7.37 28.29 2.71
N GLU A 150 6.14 28.76 2.75
CA GLU A 150 5.08 28.31 3.65
C GLU A 150 4.07 27.43 2.90
N ILE A 151 3.75 26.25 3.43
CA ILE A 151 2.76 25.34 2.85
C ILE A 151 1.75 24.98 3.94
N PHE A 152 0.50 25.40 3.75
CA PHE A 152 -0.58 25.21 4.72
C PHE A 152 -1.83 24.59 4.13
N GLY A 153 -2.50 23.73 4.88
CA GLY A 153 -3.91 23.46 4.62
C GLY A 153 -4.78 24.73 4.78
N GLY A 154 -6.05 24.66 4.48
CA GLY A 154 -7.03 25.70 4.80
C GLY A 154 -7.53 25.55 6.23
N MET A 155 -7.81 26.66 6.92
CA MET A 155 -8.38 26.62 8.28
C MET A 155 -9.81 26.07 8.28
N GLY A 156 -10.14 25.23 9.25
CA GLY A 156 -11.51 24.89 9.62
C GLY A 156 -12.21 26.03 10.36
N LYS A 157 -13.54 26.08 10.28
CA LYS A 157 -14.46 26.96 11.01
C LYS A 157 -15.58 26.10 11.57
N GLU A 158 -15.96 26.30 12.83
CA GLU A 158 -17.15 25.70 13.48
C GLU A 158 -17.57 24.31 12.97
N ASN A 159 -17.16 23.25 13.68
CA ASN A 159 -17.49 21.87 13.31
C ASN A 159 -17.01 21.46 11.91
N THR A 160 -15.88 22.01 11.43
CA THR A 160 -15.24 21.54 10.18
C THR A 160 -13.76 21.28 10.40
N LYS A 161 -13.21 20.28 9.70
CA LYS A 161 -11.81 19.86 9.85
C LYS A 161 -10.85 20.88 9.24
N GLY A 162 -9.62 20.91 9.75
CA GLY A 162 -8.54 21.62 9.10
C GLY A 162 -8.09 20.91 7.82
N GLY A 163 -7.66 21.66 6.82
CA GLY A 163 -7.07 21.11 5.60
C GLY A 163 -5.72 20.45 5.90
N SER A 164 -5.45 19.33 5.22
CA SER A 164 -4.20 18.58 5.36
C SER A 164 -3.17 19.03 4.32
N VAL A 165 -1.90 18.66 4.53
CA VAL A 165 -0.82 18.86 3.56
C VAL A 165 -0.18 17.51 3.22
N THR A 166 -0.13 17.18 1.93
CA THR A 166 0.52 15.97 1.42
C THR A 166 1.60 16.35 0.41
N ILE A 167 2.82 15.86 0.60
CA ILE A 167 3.96 16.09 -0.31
C ILE A 167 4.55 14.75 -0.73
N PHE A 168 4.58 14.49 -2.04
CA PHE A 168 5.03 13.23 -2.62
C PHE A 168 6.15 13.44 -3.65
N ALA A 169 7.28 12.74 -3.48
CA ALA A 169 8.37 12.70 -4.47
C ALA A 169 8.68 11.24 -4.86
N THR A 170 8.24 10.83 -6.06
CA THR A 170 8.26 9.42 -6.48
C THR A 170 9.65 8.92 -6.82
N HIS A 171 10.57 9.78 -7.25
CA HIS A 171 11.95 9.37 -7.57
C HIS A 171 13.03 10.30 -6.99
N GLY A 172 12.68 11.53 -6.61
CA GLY A 172 13.63 12.49 -6.05
C GLY A 172 13.67 12.55 -4.52
N TYR A 173 14.40 13.55 -4.03
CA TYR A 173 14.45 13.90 -2.61
C TYR A 173 13.44 15.01 -2.27
N ILE A 174 13.13 15.14 -0.99
CA ILE A 174 12.40 16.29 -0.44
C ILE A 174 13.34 17.06 0.49
N SER A 175 13.48 18.36 0.26
CA SER A 175 14.24 19.26 1.12
C SER A 175 13.33 20.37 1.63
N ASN A 176 13.04 20.37 2.92
CA ASN A 176 12.26 21.40 3.60
C ASN A 176 13.17 22.33 4.41
N SER A 177 13.31 23.56 3.97
CA SER A 177 13.85 24.69 4.72
C SER A 177 12.79 25.74 5.09
N GLY A 178 11.52 25.49 4.73
CA GLY A 178 10.36 26.35 5.00
C GLY A 178 9.39 25.79 6.04
N TYR A 179 8.21 26.38 6.16
CA TYR A 179 7.20 25.98 7.15
C TYR A 179 6.09 25.15 6.51
N ILE A 180 5.91 23.90 6.95
CA ILE A 180 4.82 23.01 6.51
C ILE A 180 3.87 22.79 7.69
N GLN A 181 2.58 23.08 7.51
CA GLN A 181 1.60 22.81 8.56
C GLN A 181 0.21 22.40 8.04
N GLY A 182 -0.31 21.29 8.57
CA GLY A 182 -1.74 20.98 8.47
C GLY A 182 -2.51 22.01 9.29
N ASN A 183 -3.65 22.52 8.83
CA ASN A 183 -4.20 23.72 9.46
C ASN A 183 -5.18 23.42 10.60
N ILE A 184 -5.54 24.44 11.37
CA ILE A 184 -6.36 24.32 12.57
C ILE A 184 -7.78 23.85 12.23
N GLY A 185 -8.32 22.91 13.01
CA GLY A 185 -9.72 22.49 12.95
C GLY A 185 -10.68 23.52 13.59
N GLY A 186 -11.95 23.48 13.18
CA GLY A 186 -13.03 24.21 13.85
C GLY A 186 -13.23 23.72 15.29
N GLU A 187 -14.08 24.41 16.07
CA GLU A 187 -14.19 24.19 17.53
C GLU A 187 -14.33 22.74 18.01
N ASN A 188 -14.94 21.84 17.24
CA ASN A 188 -15.12 20.43 17.65
C ASN A 188 -14.48 19.43 16.69
N GLU A 189 -13.57 19.88 15.81
CA GLU A 189 -13.02 19.03 14.76
C GLU A 189 -11.51 18.93 14.79
N HIS A 190 -11.03 17.91 14.10
CA HIS A 190 -9.62 17.55 14.02
C HIS A 190 -8.82 18.58 13.22
N GLY A 191 -7.57 18.80 13.64
CA GLY A 191 -6.59 19.50 12.83
C GLY A 191 -6.21 18.72 11.58
N GLY A 192 -5.77 19.39 10.53
CA GLY A 192 -5.29 18.74 9.31
C GLY A 192 -3.98 17.98 9.53
N ASN A 193 -3.79 16.86 8.84
CA ASN A 193 -2.56 16.07 8.94
C ASN A 193 -1.46 16.65 8.04
N VAL A 194 -0.21 16.27 8.30
CA VAL A 194 0.90 16.43 7.36
C VAL A 194 1.47 15.06 6.99
N GLU A 195 1.52 14.76 5.69
CA GLU A 195 2.14 13.56 5.16
C GLU A 195 3.23 13.91 4.13
N ILE A 196 4.43 13.40 4.33
CA ILE A 196 5.59 13.63 3.45
C ILE A 196 6.18 12.27 3.07
N ILE A 197 6.18 11.95 1.78
CA ILE A 197 6.66 10.68 1.27
C ILE A 197 7.67 10.93 0.14
N ALA A 198 8.87 10.37 0.26
CA ALA A 198 9.87 10.41 -0.79
C ALA A 198 10.48 9.03 -1.02
N ARG A 199 10.73 8.64 -2.28
CA ARG A 199 11.61 7.49 -2.54
C ARG A 199 13.09 7.81 -2.29
N GLY A 200 13.49 9.05 -2.54
CA GLY A 200 14.81 9.56 -2.18
C GLY A 200 14.93 9.87 -0.70
N SER A 201 15.88 10.73 -0.34
CA SER A 201 16.04 11.19 1.05
C SER A 201 15.10 12.35 1.38
N ILE A 202 14.82 12.53 2.66
CA ILE A 202 14.08 13.68 3.20
C ILE A 202 15.01 14.47 4.12
N THR A 203 15.16 15.77 3.89
CA THR A 203 15.88 16.68 4.78
C THR A 203 14.92 17.75 5.28
N ASN A 204 14.82 17.89 6.60
CA ASN A 204 14.06 18.93 7.27
C ASN A 204 14.98 19.82 8.09
N SER A 205 15.05 21.10 7.75
CA SER A 205 15.79 22.12 8.48
C SER A 205 14.91 23.25 9.01
N HIS A 206 13.58 23.11 8.90
CA HIS A 206 12.63 24.06 9.49
C HIS A 206 11.37 23.32 10.01
N MET A 207 10.25 24.00 10.24
CA MET A 207 9.15 23.45 11.02
C MET A 207 8.22 22.60 10.16
N ILE A 208 7.86 21.41 10.67
CA ILE A 208 6.79 20.57 10.15
C ILE A 208 5.80 20.34 11.30
N SER A 209 4.55 20.74 11.13
CA SER A 209 3.56 20.65 12.20
C SER A 209 2.21 20.09 11.74
N GLY A 210 1.64 19.16 12.49
CA GLY A 210 0.23 18.81 12.34
C GLY A 210 -0.68 19.99 12.71
N GLY A 211 -1.94 19.93 12.28
CA GLY A 211 -2.91 20.96 12.61
C GLY A 211 -3.35 20.92 14.05
N TYR A 212 -3.53 22.10 14.64
CA TYR A 212 -4.13 22.17 15.97
C TYR A 212 -5.58 21.71 15.90
N GLY A 213 -5.97 20.83 16.82
CA GLY A 213 -7.36 20.47 17.02
C GLY A 213 -8.17 21.66 17.51
N GLY A 214 -9.48 21.59 17.32
CA GLY A 214 -10.43 22.49 17.94
C GLY A 214 -10.41 22.45 19.47
N LEU A 215 -11.41 23.07 20.10
CA LEU A 215 -11.69 22.88 21.52
C LEU A 215 -11.83 21.40 21.86
N ASN A 216 -12.58 20.62 21.08
CA ASN A 216 -12.82 19.18 21.36
C ASN A 216 -12.23 18.20 20.34
N GLY A 217 -11.59 18.69 19.29
CA GLY A 217 -11.02 17.84 18.24
C GLY A 217 -9.59 17.38 18.55
N ASP A 218 -9.17 16.30 17.90
CA ASP A 218 -7.79 15.83 17.98
C ASP A 218 -6.85 16.76 17.21
N GLY A 219 -5.57 16.77 17.62
CA GLY A 219 -4.52 17.34 16.79
C GLY A 219 -4.24 16.49 15.56
N GLY A 220 -3.89 17.14 14.45
CA GLY A 220 -3.42 16.47 13.25
C GLY A 220 -2.07 15.80 13.47
N GLY A 221 -1.88 14.62 12.90
CA GLY A 221 -0.62 13.88 12.95
C GLY A 221 0.40 14.36 11.91
N VAL A 222 1.64 13.89 12.07
CA VAL A 222 2.72 14.04 11.09
C VAL A 222 3.23 12.66 10.70
N ARG A 223 3.24 12.35 9.41
CA ARG A 223 3.79 11.10 8.87
C ARG A 223 4.88 11.41 7.84
N ILE A 224 6.08 10.88 8.05
CA ILE A 224 7.24 11.08 7.17
C ILE A 224 7.80 9.71 6.76
N ILE A 225 7.80 9.40 5.46
CA ILE A 225 8.27 8.12 4.93
C ILE A 225 9.33 8.36 3.87
N SER A 226 10.48 7.72 4.00
CA SER A 226 11.61 7.89 3.09
C SER A 226 12.15 6.54 2.61
N GLY A 227 12.23 6.37 1.30
CA GLY A 227 13.02 5.30 0.68
C GLY A 227 14.53 5.51 0.84
N GLY A 228 14.96 6.71 1.23
CA GLY A 228 16.35 7.09 1.52
C GLY A 228 16.63 7.31 3.00
N ASN A 229 17.47 8.32 3.29
CA ASN A 229 17.70 8.80 4.65
C ASN A 229 16.64 9.83 5.06
N ILE A 230 16.42 10.00 6.35
CA ILE A 230 15.69 11.13 6.93
C ILE A 230 16.65 11.93 7.80
N THR A 231 16.81 13.22 7.53
CA THR A 231 17.60 14.14 8.36
C THR A 231 16.70 15.23 8.90
N ASN A 232 16.59 15.37 10.22
CA ASN A 232 15.87 16.45 10.88
C ASN A 232 16.83 17.29 11.73
N SER A 233 16.94 18.58 11.43
CA SER A 233 17.72 19.55 12.20
C SER A 233 16.87 20.69 12.79
N SER A 234 15.54 20.55 12.76
CA SER A 234 14.59 21.53 13.30
C SER A 234 13.40 20.84 13.96
N THR A 235 12.24 21.47 14.03
CA THR A 235 11.08 20.99 14.81
C THR A 235 10.10 20.19 13.95
N ILE A 236 9.72 19.01 14.43
CA ILE A 236 8.58 18.22 13.96
C ILE A 236 7.58 18.13 15.12
N ASP A 237 6.38 18.70 14.97
CA ASP A 237 5.39 18.80 16.04
C ASP A 237 4.07 18.14 15.61
N GLY A 238 3.56 17.21 16.40
CA GLY A 238 2.20 16.73 16.28
C GLY A 238 1.27 17.87 16.69
N GLY A 239 0.15 18.07 15.98
CA GLY A 239 -0.77 19.14 16.33
C GLY A 239 -1.27 19.01 17.77
N ASN A 240 -1.37 20.12 18.51
CA ASN A 240 -1.95 20.09 19.86
C ASN A 240 -3.48 20.01 19.80
N ALA A 241 -4.09 19.32 20.78
CA ALA A 241 -5.51 19.39 21.09
C ALA A 241 -5.76 20.30 22.30
N ARG A 242 -6.87 21.06 22.30
CA ARG A 242 -7.16 22.02 23.39
C ARG A 242 -7.95 21.43 24.56
N SER A 243 -8.89 20.52 24.34
CA SER A 243 -9.67 19.90 25.42
C SER A 243 -10.33 18.58 25.00
N GLY A 244 -10.14 17.50 25.76
CA GLY A 244 -10.83 16.23 25.53
C GLY A 244 -10.34 15.41 24.31
N GLY A 245 -9.81 16.05 23.27
CA GLY A 245 -9.15 15.41 22.14
C GLY A 245 -7.75 14.89 22.46
N SER A 246 -7.27 13.98 21.63
CA SER A 246 -5.90 13.47 21.63
C SER A 246 -4.95 14.38 20.86
N GLY A 247 -3.72 14.53 21.35
CA GLY A 247 -2.70 15.21 20.57
C GLY A 247 -2.28 14.40 19.33
N GLY A 248 -1.86 15.09 18.27
CA GLY A 248 -1.45 14.47 17.02
C GLY A 248 -0.22 13.57 17.19
N SER A 249 -0.25 12.38 16.59
CA SER A 249 0.87 11.43 16.64
C SER A 249 1.87 11.66 15.52
N ILE A 250 3.14 11.33 15.77
CA ILE A 250 4.22 11.43 14.78
C ILE A 250 4.70 10.03 14.40
N VAL A 251 4.81 9.76 13.10
CA VAL A 251 5.39 8.54 12.54
C VAL A 251 6.51 8.90 11.56
N ILE A 252 7.71 8.38 11.77
CA ILE A 252 8.89 8.58 10.91
C ILE A 252 9.45 7.22 10.51
N GLU A 253 9.46 6.91 9.22
CA GLU A 253 9.93 5.63 8.69
C GLU A 253 10.98 5.85 7.58
N ALA A 254 12.16 5.25 7.73
CA ALA A 254 13.23 5.32 6.73
C ALA A 254 13.76 3.94 6.33
N ASN A 255 13.93 3.70 5.03
CA ASN A 255 14.62 2.51 4.51
C ASN A 255 16.14 2.54 4.73
N TYR A 256 16.71 3.70 5.04
CA TYR A 256 18.12 3.82 5.45
C TYR A 256 18.21 4.43 6.85
N ASN A 257 18.87 5.58 7.01
CA ASN A 257 19.17 6.13 8.33
C ASN A 257 18.18 7.23 8.70
N VAL A 258 17.89 7.36 9.99
CA VAL A 258 17.26 8.55 10.58
C VAL A 258 18.30 9.30 11.39
N MET A 259 18.54 10.57 11.08
CA MET A 259 19.42 11.47 11.82
C MET A 259 18.60 12.65 12.35
N ASN A 260 18.47 12.77 13.67
CA ASN A 260 17.71 13.85 14.30
C ASN A 260 18.59 14.66 15.26
N THR A 261 18.94 15.88 14.88
CA THR A 261 19.57 16.88 15.77
C THR A 261 18.58 17.97 16.22
N GLY A 262 17.35 17.94 15.72
CA GLY A 262 16.29 18.89 16.04
C GLY A 262 15.33 18.39 17.14
N GLU A 263 14.11 18.93 17.14
CA GLU A 263 13.07 18.62 18.11
C GLU A 263 11.94 17.81 17.47
N ILE A 264 11.43 16.79 18.17
CA ILE A 264 10.29 15.98 17.77
C ILE A 264 9.32 15.93 18.96
N HIS A 265 8.14 16.49 18.80
CA HIS A 265 7.14 16.61 19.85
C HIS A 265 5.83 15.97 19.41
N GLY A 266 5.39 14.90 20.08
CA GLY A 266 4.01 14.46 19.96
C GLY A 266 3.07 15.59 20.40
N GLY A 267 1.90 15.69 19.78
CA GLY A 267 0.97 16.76 20.05
C GLY A 267 0.51 16.76 21.50
N LYS A 268 0.46 17.92 22.14
CA LYS A 268 -0.01 18.07 23.51
C LYS A 268 -1.52 18.08 23.56
N CYS A 269 -2.10 17.60 24.66
CA CYS A 269 -3.47 17.91 25.01
C CYS A 269 -3.49 18.90 26.19
N GLU A 270 -4.06 20.09 25.99
CA GLU A 270 -4.10 21.12 27.04
C GLU A 270 -5.04 20.72 28.21
N LYS A 271 -6.13 19.97 27.96
CA LYS A 271 -7.07 19.54 29.01
C LYS A 271 -7.60 18.12 28.79
N ASN A 272 -7.44 17.24 29.79
CA ASN A 272 -8.15 15.96 29.96
C ASN A 272 -8.05 14.88 28.85
N GLY A 273 -7.30 15.09 27.77
CA GLY A 273 -7.05 14.08 26.71
C GLY A 273 -5.62 13.51 26.74
N PRO A 274 -5.36 12.40 26.03
CA PRO A 274 -4.03 11.83 25.90
C PRO A 274 -3.15 12.71 25.01
N GLY A 275 -1.84 12.75 25.28
CA GLY A 275 -0.88 13.31 24.34
C GLY A 275 -0.63 12.39 23.15
N GLY A 276 -0.15 12.95 22.05
CA GLY A 276 0.25 12.20 20.86
C GLY A 276 1.52 11.39 21.08
N SER A 277 1.60 10.24 20.40
CA SER A 277 2.76 9.35 20.43
C SER A 277 3.82 9.76 19.38
N VAL A 278 5.03 9.20 19.52
CA VAL A 278 6.12 9.36 18.55
C VAL A 278 6.68 7.98 18.23
N ASP A 279 6.63 7.58 16.96
CA ASP A 279 7.19 6.33 16.45
C ASP A 279 8.25 6.62 15.37
N ILE A 280 9.48 6.17 15.60
CA ILE A 280 10.62 6.34 14.68
C ILE A 280 11.18 4.98 14.34
N ARG A 281 11.16 4.62 13.05
CA ARG A 281 11.63 3.34 12.52
C ARG A 281 12.67 3.55 11.42
N ALA A 282 13.74 2.76 11.45
CA ALA A 282 14.77 2.78 10.42
C ALA A 282 15.31 1.38 10.11
N HIS A 283 15.45 1.03 8.83
CA HIS A 283 16.18 -0.19 8.46
C HIS A 283 17.71 -0.03 8.58
N GLY A 284 18.22 1.20 8.56
CA GLY A 284 19.61 1.52 8.81
C GLY A 284 19.86 1.84 10.29
N ASN A 285 20.55 2.96 10.52
CA ASN A 285 20.86 3.46 11.86
C ASN A 285 19.91 4.61 12.24
N ILE A 286 19.62 4.74 13.53
CA ILE A 286 19.00 5.95 14.11
C ILE A 286 20.08 6.68 14.92
N THR A 287 20.33 7.94 14.61
CA THR A 287 21.18 8.84 15.41
C THR A 287 20.34 10.00 15.89
N HIS A 288 20.30 10.22 17.20
CA HIS A 288 19.52 11.30 17.81
C HIS A 288 20.38 12.13 18.77
N ASP A 289 20.50 13.44 18.57
CA ASP A 289 21.21 14.38 19.47
C ASP A 289 20.36 15.62 19.82
N GLY A 290 19.03 15.52 19.70
CA GLY A 290 18.09 16.62 19.89
C GLY A 290 17.07 16.40 21.01
N VAL A 291 15.81 16.76 20.79
CA VAL A 291 14.71 16.48 21.74
C VAL A 291 13.69 15.56 21.10
N ILE A 292 13.24 14.52 21.81
CA ILE A 292 12.04 13.75 21.52
C ILE A 292 11.16 13.79 22.76
N SER A 293 9.92 14.25 22.62
CA SER A 293 8.93 14.13 23.68
C SER A 293 7.60 13.68 23.13
N GLU A 294 6.86 12.89 23.89
CA GLU A 294 5.42 12.78 23.65
C GLU A 294 4.71 14.12 23.97
N GLY A 295 3.43 14.18 23.64
CA GLY A 295 2.55 15.22 24.15
C GLY A 295 2.40 15.18 25.66
N VAL A 296 2.86 16.20 26.37
CA VAL A 296 2.64 16.31 27.82
C VAL A 296 1.30 16.97 28.10
N VAL A 297 0.48 16.34 28.96
CA VAL A 297 -0.74 16.95 29.51
C VAL A 297 -0.34 17.98 30.60
N GLU A 298 -0.56 19.26 30.33
CA GLU A 298 -0.31 20.35 31.29
C GLU A 298 -1.49 20.53 32.27
N SER A 299 -1.43 19.93 33.47
CA SER A 299 -2.08 20.34 34.76
C SER A 299 -2.61 19.17 35.61
N GLU A 300 -3.28 19.48 36.74
CA GLU A 300 -3.58 18.68 37.96
C GLU A 300 -4.13 17.25 37.79
N VAL A 301 -4.47 16.84 36.57
CA VAL A 301 -5.02 15.51 36.23
C VAL A 301 -4.04 14.37 36.52
N ARG A 302 -2.72 14.64 36.62
CA ARG A 302 -1.72 13.65 37.09
C ARG A 302 -2.07 13.02 38.44
N LYS A 303 -2.86 13.70 39.30
CA LYS A 303 -3.29 13.16 40.60
C LYS A 303 -4.50 12.22 40.51
N LEU A 304 -5.29 12.27 39.43
CA LEU A 304 -6.55 11.52 39.29
C LEU A 304 -6.47 10.32 38.34
N LEU A 305 -5.52 10.30 37.40
CA LEU A 305 -5.39 9.24 36.38
C LEU A 305 -4.72 7.93 36.85
N THR A 306 -4.41 7.78 38.14
CA THR A 306 -3.65 6.63 38.65
C THR A 306 -4.48 5.38 38.95
N LYS A 307 -5.82 5.39 38.82
CA LYS A 307 -6.63 4.28 39.36
C LYS A 307 -7.34 3.35 38.36
N ASP A 308 -7.93 3.80 37.26
CA ASP A 308 -8.93 2.94 36.56
C ASP A 308 -8.90 2.87 35.01
N MET A 309 -7.86 3.33 34.30
CA MET A 309 -7.76 3.10 32.84
C MET A 309 -6.68 2.05 32.48
N ARG A 310 -7.11 0.79 32.39
CA ARG A 310 -6.37 -0.35 31.79
C ARG A 310 -6.82 -0.62 30.34
N THR A 311 -6.93 0.41 29.51
CA THR A 311 -7.13 0.20 28.06
C THR A 311 -5.79 0.26 27.34
N ASN A 312 -5.63 -0.71 26.43
CA ASN A 312 -4.37 -1.26 25.92
C ASN A 312 -3.76 -0.47 24.76
N THR A 313 -4.00 0.84 24.67
CA THR A 313 -3.44 1.66 23.58
C THR A 313 -2.16 2.35 24.06
N ASP A 314 -1.06 1.93 23.46
CA ASP A 314 0.34 2.29 23.70
C ASP A 314 0.66 3.73 23.27
N TYR A 315 0.31 4.70 24.12
CA TYR A 315 0.83 6.06 23.98
C TYR A 315 2.23 6.13 24.59
N GLY A 316 3.27 6.26 23.76
CA GLY A 316 4.67 6.33 24.18
C GLY A 316 5.61 6.80 23.07
N VAL A 317 6.91 6.75 23.36
CA VAL A 317 7.98 6.97 22.37
C VAL A 317 8.55 5.62 21.97
N VAL A 318 8.45 5.29 20.68
CA VAL A 318 9.03 4.07 20.11
C VAL A 318 10.15 4.46 19.15
N ILE A 319 11.33 3.88 19.35
CA ILE A 319 12.50 4.05 18.48
C ILE A 319 13.00 2.66 18.11
N SER A 320 12.94 2.31 16.83
CA SER A 320 13.37 0.99 16.36
C SER A 320 14.30 1.09 15.16
N ALA A 321 15.46 0.44 15.25
CA ALA A 321 16.42 0.34 14.15
C ALA A 321 16.84 -1.11 13.87
N ASN A 322 16.96 -1.51 12.61
CA ASN A 322 17.50 -2.84 12.29
C ASN A 322 19.01 -2.96 12.55
N ARG A 323 19.75 -1.84 12.68
CA ARG A 323 21.19 -1.85 12.94
C ARG A 323 21.55 -1.23 14.28
N VAL A 324 21.72 0.09 14.33
CA VAL A 324 22.26 0.80 15.50
C VAL A 324 21.35 1.95 15.88
N VAL A 325 21.06 2.08 17.18
CA VAL A 325 20.49 3.31 17.75
C VAL A 325 21.59 4.03 18.54
N THR A 326 21.91 5.25 18.16
CA THR A 326 22.86 6.13 18.86
C THR A 326 22.11 7.33 19.43
N ILE A 327 22.12 7.45 20.75
CA ILE A 327 21.58 8.61 21.48
C ILE A 327 22.76 9.45 21.95
N GLY A 328 22.90 10.64 21.38
CA GLY A 328 23.97 11.61 21.60
C GLY A 328 23.87 12.34 22.94
N ASN A 329 24.92 13.10 23.27
CA ASN A 329 25.09 13.73 24.57
C ASN A 329 24.04 14.78 24.91
N ASN A 330 23.47 15.44 23.89
CA ASN A 330 22.47 16.49 24.06
C ASN A 330 21.05 15.95 24.01
N ALA A 331 20.88 14.66 23.71
CA ALA A 331 19.59 14.04 23.52
C ALA A 331 18.72 14.09 24.79
N LYS A 332 17.45 14.45 24.62
CA LYS A 332 16.43 14.38 25.66
C LYS A 332 15.24 13.60 25.15
N ILE A 333 14.93 12.49 25.81
CA ILE A 333 13.74 11.67 25.49
C ILE A 333 12.79 11.72 26.69
N SER A 334 11.57 12.20 26.49
CA SER A 334 10.57 12.33 27.55
C SER A 334 9.26 11.64 27.18
N ALA A 335 8.81 10.70 28.01
CA ALA A 335 7.51 10.03 27.88
C ALA A 335 6.82 9.86 29.26
N SER A 336 5.50 9.92 29.31
CA SER A 336 4.70 9.70 30.53
C SER A 336 4.40 8.22 30.75
N ARG A 337 4.49 7.40 29.70
CA ARG A 337 4.24 5.95 29.82
C ARG A 337 5.48 5.17 29.42
N ILE A 338 5.61 4.81 28.15
CA ILE A 338 6.59 3.82 27.70
C ILE A 338 7.60 4.49 26.77
N VAL A 339 8.87 4.22 27.02
CA VAL A 339 9.93 4.42 26.03
C VAL A 339 10.42 3.05 25.61
N SER A 340 10.23 2.69 24.35
CA SER A 340 10.74 1.44 23.77
C SER A 340 11.85 1.77 22.78
N ILE A 341 13.07 1.31 23.07
CA ILE A 341 14.22 1.46 22.18
C ILE A 341 14.69 0.07 21.76
N SER A 342 14.66 -0.20 20.47
CA SER A 342 15.12 -1.48 19.91
C SER A 342 16.16 -1.28 18.82
N ALA A 343 17.20 -2.13 18.84
CA ALA A 343 18.20 -2.18 17.79
C ALA A 343 18.53 -3.63 17.41
N GLY A 344 18.83 -3.87 16.13
CA GLY A 344 19.31 -5.18 15.70
C GLY A 344 20.70 -5.50 16.25
N ASN A 345 21.66 -4.59 16.13
CA ASN A 345 23.06 -4.82 16.52
C ASN A 345 23.43 -4.15 17.83
N SER A 346 23.19 -2.85 18.02
CA SER A 346 23.65 -2.16 19.24
C SER A 346 22.85 -0.91 19.58
N VAL A 347 22.71 -0.64 20.87
CA VAL A 347 22.21 0.64 21.39
C VAL A 347 23.34 1.33 22.13
N SER A 348 23.84 2.43 21.58
CA SER A 348 24.86 3.26 22.25
C SER A 348 24.22 4.53 22.76
N MET A 349 24.39 4.81 24.06
CA MET A 349 24.01 6.09 24.63
C MET A 349 25.24 6.72 25.28
N GLU A 350 25.74 7.80 24.70
CA GLU A 350 26.86 8.55 25.27
C GLU A 350 26.32 9.76 26.03
N TRP A 351 26.73 9.89 27.30
CA TRP A 351 26.27 10.96 28.18
C TRP A 351 27.45 11.74 28.75
N HIS A 352 27.44 13.04 28.51
CA HIS A 352 28.29 14.01 29.19
C HIS A 352 27.40 15.13 29.74
N LEU A 353 27.21 15.17 31.06
CA LEU A 353 26.60 16.27 31.84
C LEU A 353 25.48 17.06 31.11
N GLY A 354 24.32 16.46 30.82
CA GLY A 354 23.21 17.24 30.23
C GLY A 354 22.00 16.46 29.72
N GLY A 355 22.21 15.35 28.98
CA GLY A 355 21.12 14.50 28.48
C GLY A 355 20.23 13.95 29.60
N ALA A 356 18.98 13.57 29.28
CA ALA A 356 18.06 12.84 30.18
C ALA A 356 17.06 11.97 29.39
N ILE A 357 16.98 10.67 29.69
CA ILE A 357 15.77 9.88 29.42
C ILE A 357 14.92 10.01 30.69
N THR A 358 13.75 10.62 30.55
CA THR A 358 12.80 10.79 31.65
C THR A 358 11.51 10.09 31.28
N ALA A 359 11.30 8.89 31.84
CA ALA A 359 10.02 8.20 31.78
C ALA A 359 9.35 8.25 33.17
N THR A 360 8.03 8.44 33.22
CA THR A 360 7.30 8.27 34.49
C THR A 360 6.90 6.82 34.79
N LYS A 361 7.02 5.91 33.83
CA LYS A 361 6.87 4.45 34.02
C LYS A 361 8.10 3.69 33.48
N ASP A 362 7.89 2.63 32.71
CA ASP A 362 8.92 1.68 32.31
C ASP A 362 9.65 2.12 31.03
N VAL A 363 10.96 1.84 30.99
CA VAL A 363 11.81 1.99 29.81
C VAL A 363 12.23 0.58 29.37
N TYR A 364 11.86 0.21 28.14
CA TYR A 364 12.24 -1.08 27.55
C TYR A 364 13.36 -0.85 26.55
N ILE A 365 14.50 -1.52 26.77
CA ILE A 365 15.64 -1.49 25.83
C ILE A 365 15.91 -2.92 25.40
N ARG A 366 15.78 -3.18 24.09
CA ARG A 366 15.98 -4.51 23.51
C ARG A 366 17.05 -4.47 22.42
N VAL A 367 18.00 -5.39 22.48
CA VAL A 367 18.91 -5.68 21.35
C VAL A 367 18.64 -7.10 20.89
N SER A 368 18.36 -7.31 19.60
CA SER A 368 17.95 -8.62 19.10
C SER A 368 19.10 -9.53 18.68
N ARG A 369 20.34 -9.02 18.58
CA ARG A 369 21.56 -9.81 18.27
C ARG A 369 22.63 -9.61 19.34
N GLU A 370 23.75 -10.33 19.22
CA GLU A 370 24.93 -10.10 20.05
C GLU A 370 25.42 -8.66 19.87
N GLY A 371 25.19 -7.80 20.87
CA GLY A 371 25.76 -6.48 20.86
C GLY A 371 25.61 -5.72 22.15
N THR A 372 26.17 -4.51 22.13
CA THR A 372 26.47 -3.78 23.36
C THR A 372 25.36 -2.78 23.66
N ILE A 373 24.92 -2.78 24.92
CA ILE A 373 24.12 -1.71 25.50
C ILE A 373 25.04 -0.90 26.41
N ASN A 374 25.33 0.35 26.04
CA ASN A 374 26.09 1.27 26.87
C ASN A 374 25.14 2.31 27.49
N LEU A 375 24.85 2.16 28.79
CA LEU A 375 24.02 3.10 29.56
C LEU A 375 24.87 3.81 30.62
N ARG A 376 24.75 5.14 30.72
CA ARG A 376 25.46 5.92 31.76
C ARG A 376 24.56 6.44 32.88
N GLU A 377 23.31 6.86 32.59
CA GLU A 377 22.41 7.41 33.62
C GLU A 377 20.92 7.24 33.21
N ILE A 378 20.08 6.71 34.12
CA ILE A 378 18.61 6.75 34.03
C ILE A 378 18.10 7.49 35.26
N ARG A 379 17.38 8.61 35.06
CA ARG A 379 17.02 9.50 36.18
C ARG A 379 15.75 9.07 36.93
N LYS A 380 14.77 8.46 36.24
CA LYS A 380 13.48 7.99 36.78
C LYS A 380 12.90 6.85 35.91
N GLY A 381 12.21 5.90 36.54
CA GLY A 381 11.56 4.74 35.89
C GLY A 381 12.25 3.41 36.19
N THR A 382 11.56 2.29 35.93
CA THR A 382 12.15 0.93 35.93
C THR A 382 12.67 0.65 34.52
N ALA A 383 13.91 0.20 34.41
CA ALA A 383 14.49 -0.18 33.12
C ALA A 383 14.45 -1.70 32.96
N VAL A 384 13.80 -2.18 31.90
CA VAL A 384 13.82 -3.59 31.51
C VAL A 384 14.77 -3.71 30.31
N ILE A 385 15.85 -4.44 30.49
CA ILE A 385 16.89 -4.64 29.47
C ILE A 385 16.85 -6.11 29.03
N SER A 386 16.72 -6.35 27.72
CA SER A 386 16.74 -7.71 27.15
C SER A 386 17.76 -7.80 26.03
N THR A 387 18.72 -8.73 26.17
CA THR A 387 19.76 -9.01 25.16
C THR A 387 20.04 -10.51 25.08
N PRO A 388 20.23 -11.09 23.88
CA PRO A 388 20.66 -12.48 23.72
C PRO A 388 22.17 -12.70 23.94
N GLY A 389 22.97 -11.64 24.14
CA GLY A 389 24.44 -11.72 24.33
C GLY A 389 24.94 -11.17 25.67
N ASN A 390 26.27 -11.09 25.83
CA ASN A 390 26.92 -10.57 27.05
C ASN A 390 26.60 -9.08 27.28
N LEU A 391 26.00 -8.76 28.43
CA LEU A 391 25.76 -7.39 28.86
C LEU A 391 27.07 -6.77 29.42
N TYR A 392 27.73 -5.91 28.65
CA TYR A 392 28.89 -5.15 29.11
C TYR A 392 28.46 -3.82 29.74
N MET A 393 28.11 -3.84 31.04
CA MET A 393 27.93 -2.60 31.80
C MET A 393 29.28 -2.02 32.23
N SER A 394 29.73 -0.95 31.58
CA SER A 394 30.81 -0.09 32.08
C SER A 394 30.30 0.70 33.30
N ALA A 395 30.36 0.11 34.50
CA ALA A 395 29.88 0.73 35.73
C ALA A 395 30.70 1.98 36.11
N VAL A 396 30.14 3.16 35.86
CA VAL A 396 30.38 4.35 36.72
C VAL A 396 29.37 4.24 37.87
N PRO A 397 29.77 4.39 39.14
CA PRO A 397 28.85 4.18 40.26
C PRO A 397 27.65 5.14 40.18
N LEU A 398 26.48 4.58 39.87
CA LEU A 398 25.20 5.28 39.86
C LEU A 398 24.86 5.73 41.29
N LYS A 399 25.01 7.03 41.57
CA LYS A 399 24.45 7.65 42.78
C LYS A 399 22.97 7.99 42.54
N SER A 400 22.11 6.99 42.35
CA SER A 400 20.66 7.22 42.26
C SER A 400 19.93 6.57 43.44
N LYS A 401 19.22 7.39 44.23
CA LYS A 401 18.26 6.90 45.23
C LYS A 401 17.05 6.32 44.49
N GLY A 402 16.87 5.00 44.51
CA GLY A 402 15.60 4.34 44.14
C GLY A 402 15.55 3.62 42.79
N VAL A 403 16.67 3.15 42.24
CA VAL A 403 16.68 2.24 41.07
C VAL A 403 16.88 0.82 41.58
N GLU A 404 15.83 -0.03 41.52
CA GLU A 404 15.98 -1.47 41.69
C GLU A 404 16.31 -2.09 40.32
N LEU A 405 17.56 -2.55 40.15
CA LEU A 405 17.92 -3.45 39.06
C LEU A 405 17.41 -4.84 39.42
N THR A 406 16.36 -5.30 38.76
CA THR A 406 15.93 -6.70 38.81
C THR A 406 16.58 -7.42 37.64
N ASP A 407 17.63 -8.20 37.93
CA ASP A 407 18.18 -9.15 36.97
C ASP A 407 17.15 -10.25 36.73
N ILE A 408 16.43 -10.21 35.61
CA ILE A 408 15.67 -11.35 35.10
C ILE A 408 16.48 -11.93 33.95
N ILE A 409 17.41 -12.84 34.29
CA ILE A 409 17.98 -13.78 33.33
C ILE A 409 17.01 -14.96 33.27
N GLU A 410 15.98 -14.87 32.44
CA GLU A 410 15.15 -16.03 32.11
C GLU A 410 15.82 -16.84 31.01
N ALA A 411 16.57 -17.86 31.42
CA ALA A 411 16.82 -19.02 30.59
C ALA A 411 15.51 -19.81 30.49
N THR A 412 14.92 -19.83 29.29
CA THR A 412 13.65 -20.50 29.01
C THR A 412 13.87 -22.01 28.90
N ASP A 413 13.45 -22.74 29.92
CA ASP A 413 12.99 -24.12 29.85
C ASP A 413 11.85 -24.25 30.87
N ILE A 414 10.63 -24.62 30.44
CA ILE A 414 9.64 -25.48 31.13
C ILE A 414 8.29 -25.44 30.37
N ILE A 415 7.79 -26.66 30.08
CA ILE A 415 6.46 -26.99 29.55
C ILE A 415 5.50 -27.28 30.74
N THR A 416 4.20 -27.06 30.49
CA THR A 416 2.98 -27.64 31.11
C THR A 416 2.23 -26.85 32.18
N SER A 417 1.07 -26.30 31.79
CA SER A 417 -0.29 -26.68 32.21
C SER A 417 -1.22 -25.46 32.35
N ILE A 418 -2.33 -25.47 31.60
CA ILE A 418 -3.39 -24.45 31.62
C ILE A 418 -4.64 -25.10 32.27
N PRO A 419 -5.27 -24.50 33.29
CA PRO A 419 -6.56 -24.96 33.79
C PRO A 419 -7.74 -24.39 32.97
N PRO A 420 -8.93 -25.04 32.99
CA PRO A 420 -10.05 -24.70 32.12
C PRO A 420 -10.77 -23.42 32.56
N TYR A 421 -11.27 -22.67 31.57
CA TYR A 421 -12.03 -21.43 31.70
C TYR A 421 -13.55 -21.75 31.71
N GLU A 422 -14.28 -21.28 32.72
CA GLU A 422 -15.76 -21.32 32.77
C GLU A 422 -16.34 -19.97 32.28
N PRO A 423 -17.35 -19.98 31.39
CA PRO A 423 -17.97 -18.74 30.91
C PRO A 423 -19.12 -18.26 31.81
N SER A 424 -19.17 -16.96 32.06
CA SER A 424 -20.26 -16.27 32.76
C SER A 424 -21.46 -16.03 31.85
N THR A 425 -22.66 -16.13 32.42
CA THR A 425 -23.96 -15.96 31.77
C THR A 425 -24.60 -14.64 32.21
N GLU A 426 -24.83 -13.68 31.32
CA GLU A 426 -25.91 -12.69 31.44
C GLU A 426 -26.45 -12.27 30.06
N PRO A 427 -27.78 -12.04 29.91
CA PRO A 427 -28.42 -11.76 28.63
C PRO A 427 -28.73 -10.26 28.43
N PHE A 428 -28.68 -9.80 27.17
CA PHE A 428 -29.31 -8.54 26.74
C PHE A 428 -30.23 -8.79 25.52
N PRO A 429 -31.24 -7.91 25.30
CA PRO A 429 -32.48 -8.22 24.58
C PRO A 429 -32.46 -7.87 23.08
N ASP A 430 -33.57 -8.27 22.43
CA ASP A 430 -33.89 -8.39 20.99
C ASP A 430 -33.41 -7.33 19.97
N PRO A 431 -33.17 -7.73 18.71
CA PRO A 431 -32.87 -6.85 17.59
C PRO A 431 -34.11 -6.58 16.70
N GLU A 432 -34.44 -5.31 16.50
CA GLU A 432 -35.08 -4.84 15.26
C GLU A 432 -34.13 -3.79 14.64
N GLU A 433 -33.91 -3.90 13.33
CA GLU A 433 -32.95 -3.17 12.47
C GLU A 433 -31.55 -3.81 12.30
N CYS A 434 -31.47 -4.79 11.39
CA CYS A 434 -30.21 -5.25 10.79
C CYS A 434 -30.38 -5.34 9.25
N MET A 435 -30.21 -4.20 8.57
CA MET A 435 -29.76 -4.13 7.18
C MET A 435 -28.29 -3.73 7.27
N LEU A 436 -27.39 -4.39 6.53
CA LEU A 436 -25.93 -4.48 6.69
C LEU A 436 -25.48 -5.75 7.46
N CYS A 437 -25.87 -6.93 6.95
CA CYS A 437 -25.04 -8.12 7.15
C CYS A 437 -23.76 -7.91 6.32
N SER A 438 -22.64 -7.87 7.01
CA SER A 438 -21.29 -7.72 6.48
C SER A 438 -21.02 -8.75 5.38
N GLU A 439 -20.59 -8.26 4.22
CA GLU A 439 -20.10 -9.05 3.10
C GLU A 439 -18.97 -9.98 3.55
N SER A 440 -19.29 -11.25 3.77
CA SER A 440 -18.32 -12.32 3.98
C SER A 440 -17.62 -12.60 2.65
N THR A 441 -16.53 -11.89 2.42
CA THR A 441 -15.72 -11.96 1.21
C THR A 441 -14.98 -13.29 1.14
N TYR A 442 -15.58 -14.28 0.48
CA TYR A 442 -15.00 -15.61 0.27
C TYR A 442 -13.99 -15.65 -0.89
N ARG A 443 -13.04 -16.58 -0.77
CA ARG A 443 -11.59 -16.50 -1.07
C ARG A 443 -11.20 -17.39 -2.24
N ASP A 444 -10.37 -16.94 -3.20
CA ASP A 444 -9.82 -17.65 -4.39
C ASP A 444 -9.96 -19.19 -4.26
N PRO A 445 -10.58 -19.90 -5.20
CA PRO A 445 -10.71 -21.35 -5.12
C PRO A 445 -9.50 -22.00 -5.80
N PRO A 446 -8.39 -22.25 -5.08
CA PRO A 446 -7.15 -22.61 -5.71
C PRO A 446 -7.29 -23.96 -6.42
N ILE A 447 -6.65 -24.10 -7.58
CA ILE A 447 -6.72 -25.27 -8.44
C ILE A 447 -5.33 -25.83 -8.73
N TRP A 448 -5.19 -27.16 -8.58
CA TRP A 448 -4.01 -27.88 -9.06
C TRP A 448 -4.37 -29.28 -9.56
N GLY A 449 -4.00 -29.56 -10.81
CA GLY A 449 -4.29 -30.86 -11.42
C GLY A 449 -5.79 -31.09 -11.57
N ASN A 450 -6.32 -32.11 -10.90
CA ASN A 450 -7.76 -32.43 -10.93
C ASN A 450 -8.48 -31.99 -9.65
N PHE A 451 -7.83 -31.24 -8.76
CA PHE A 451 -8.40 -30.84 -7.49
C PHE A 451 -8.51 -29.33 -7.42
N MET A 452 -9.60 -28.88 -6.84
CA MET A 452 -9.76 -27.51 -6.37
C MET A 452 -10.16 -27.55 -4.90
N ALA A 453 -9.67 -26.61 -4.10
CA ALA A 453 -10.04 -26.47 -2.70
C ALA A 453 -10.85 -25.19 -2.49
N PHE A 454 -11.77 -25.18 -1.53
CA PHE A 454 -12.62 -24.02 -1.26
C PHE A 454 -13.22 -24.11 0.16
N PRO A 455 -13.55 -22.98 0.79
CA PRO A 455 -14.37 -22.98 1.99
C PRO A 455 -15.82 -23.37 1.64
N GLY A 456 -16.45 -24.24 2.43
CA GLY A 456 -17.87 -24.57 2.31
C GLY A 456 -18.58 -24.53 3.67
N THR A 457 -19.90 -24.40 3.66
CA THR A 457 -20.73 -24.45 4.87
C THR A 457 -20.96 -25.89 5.34
N GLU A 458 -21.20 -26.12 6.63
CA GLU A 458 -21.28 -27.47 7.23
C GLU A 458 -22.44 -28.36 6.76
N GLU A 459 -23.52 -27.84 6.15
CA GLU A 459 -24.52 -28.63 5.39
C GLU A 459 -25.43 -27.74 4.51
N PRO A 460 -25.81 -28.16 3.28
CA PRO A 460 -26.81 -27.46 2.46
C PRO A 460 -28.26 -27.73 2.90
N ASN A 461 -28.51 -28.52 3.95
CA ASN A 461 -29.89 -28.88 4.37
C ASN A 461 -30.09 -29.26 5.86
N SER A 462 -29.07 -29.29 6.72
CA SER A 462 -29.30 -29.44 8.17
C SER A 462 -29.37 -28.10 8.87
N ASN A 463 -30.54 -27.80 9.41
CA ASN A 463 -30.72 -26.75 10.40
C ASN A 463 -30.08 -27.18 11.75
N LEU A 464 -28.74 -27.11 11.85
CA LEU A 464 -27.98 -27.34 13.08
C LEU A 464 -27.84 -26.07 13.93
N ARG A 465 -28.96 -25.39 14.20
CA ARG A 465 -29.03 -24.31 15.21
C ARG A 465 -29.24 -24.84 16.64
N SER A 466 -28.41 -25.79 17.11
CA SER A 466 -28.38 -26.14 18.54
C SER A 466 -27.17 -25.60 19.32
N SER A 467 -26.20 -24.96 18.65
CA SER A 467 -25.05 -24.28 19.29
C SER A 467 -25.13 -22.76 19.29
N GLY A 468 -26.09 -22.15 18.56
CA GLY A 468 -26.21 -20.69 18.45
C GLY A 468 -25.05 -19.99 17.72
N LYS A 469 -24.11 -20.75 17.12
CA LYS A 469 -23.06 -20.25 16.22
C LYS A 469 -23.21 -20.97 14.89
N SER A 470 -23.85 -20.33 13.91
CA SER A 470 -24.33 -20.96 12.66
C SER A 470 -23.35 -20.94 11.49
N ASP A 471 -22.11 -20.45 11.65
CA ASP A 471 -21.30 -20.06 10.50
C ASP A 471 -19.90 -20.72 10.50
N SER A 472 -19.82 -21.99 10.90
CA SER A 472 -18.58 -22.76 10.78
C SER A 472 -18.28 -23.03 9.31
N ILE A 473 -17.23 -22.41 8.79
CA ILE A 473 -16.68 -22.67 7.46
C ILE A 473 -15.76 -23.89 7.54
N VAL A 474 -16.04 -24.92 6.75
CA VAL A 474 -15.21 -26.12 6.63
C VAL A 474 -14.44 -26.16 5.32
N LEU A 475 -13.30 -26.84 5.33
CA LEU A 475 -12.51 -27.09 4.13
C LEU A 475 -13.23 -28.13 3.26
N CYS A 476 -13.48 -27.76 2.01
CA CYS A 476 -13.98 -28.64 0.96
C CYS A 476 -12.94 -28.75 -0.17
N TYR A 477 -12.99 -29.85 -0.91
CA TYR A 477 -12.28 -29.96 -2.18
C TYR A 477 -13.09 -30.75 -3.19
N LYS A 478 -13.01 -30.36 -4.47
CA LYS A 478 -13.73 -31.00 -5.58
C LYS A 478 -12.74 -31.61 -6.55
N ASN A 479 -13.00 -32.85 -6.93
CA ASN A 479 -12.28 -33.52 -8.00
C ASN A 479 -12.92 -33.15 -9.34
N LEU A 480 -12.28 -32.26 -10.11
CA LEU A 480 -12.78 -31.70 -11.36
C LEU A 480 -13.06 -32.76 -12.43
N ARG A 481 -12.34 -33.89 -12.41
CA ARG A 481 -12.54 -34.97 -13.37
C ARG A 481 -13.81 -35.78 -13.11
N THR A 482 -14.15 -35.99 -11.83
CA THR A 482 -15.28 -36.82 -11.41
C THR A 482 -16.51 -36.02 -10.99
N GLY A 483 -16.33 -34.74 -10.68
CA GLY A 483 -17.33 -33.87 -10.06
C GLY A 483 -17.54 -34.13 -8.57
N GLU A 484 -16.84 -35.10 -7.98
CA GLU A 484 -17.00 -35.47 -6.56
C GLU A 484 -16.51 -34.35 -5.64
N VAL A 485 -17.38 -33.90 -4.73
CA VAL A 485 -17.07 -32.93 -3.68
C VAL A 485 -16.82 -33.69 -2.38
N SER A 486 -15.63 -33.52 -1.83
CA SER A 486 -15.24 -34.04 -0.52
C SER A 486 -15.32 -32.92 0.51
N LYS A 487 -16.16 -33.14 1.52
CA LYS A 487 -16.29 -32.26 2.67
C LYS A 487 -15.48 -32.80 3.84
N THR A 488 -14.69 -31.95 4.47
CA THR A 488 -13.92 -32.32 5.66
C THR A 488 -14.57 -31.75 6.92
N ASP A 489 -14.16 -32.25 8.10
CA ASP A 489 -14.52 -31.66 9.39
C ASP A 489 -13.52 -30.57 9.84
N LEU A 490 -12.70 -30.05 8.90
CA LEU A 490 -11.64 -29.10 9.21
C LEU A 490 -12.15 -27.68 9.06
N LEU A 491 -12.12 -26.92 10.15
CA LEU A 491 -12.53 -25.51 10.13
C LEU A 491 -11.49 -24.65 9.41
N VAL A 492 -11.98 -23.71 8.61
CA VAL A 492 -11.19 -22.70 7.89
C VAL A 492 -11.60 -21.31 8.38
N SER A 493 -10.65 -20.38 8.42
CA SER A 493 -10.89 -18.97 8.71
C SER A 493 -11.77 -18.32 7.64
N ASP A 494 -12.45 -17.26 8.04
CA ASP A 494 -13.28 -16.34 7.24
C ASP A 494 -12.54 -15.10 6.68
N SER A 495 -11.32 -14.80 7.16
CA SER A 495 -10.18 -14.17 6.45
C SER A 495 -10.20 -13.88 4.91
N PHE A 496 -9.22 -13.20 4.30
CA PHE A 496 -8.99 -13.22 2.82
C PHE A 496 -7.85 -14.18 2.39
N HIS A 497 -7.96 -14.86 1.23
CA HIS A 497 -7.07 -15.95 0.73
C HIS A 497 -6.57 -16.94 1.80
N ALA A 498 -7.39 -17.92 2.19
CA ALA A 498 -7.08 -18.83 3.32
C ALA A 498 -6.40 -20.08 2.85
N ILE A 499 -6.59 -20.43 1.59
CA ILE A 499 -6.43 -21.78 1.08
C ILE A 499 -5.53 -21.65 -0.15
N ASP A 500 -4.56 -22.55 -0.25
CA ASP A 500 -3.81 -22.79 -1.49
C ASP A 500 -3.63 -24.30 -1.67
N ILE A 501 -3.51 -24.77 -2.91
CA ILE A 501 -3.34 -26.18 -3.23
C ILE A 501 -2.19 -26.40 -4.21
N TYR A 502 -1.34 -27.38 -3.89
CA TYR A 502 -0.33 -27.87 -4.82
C TYR A 502 -0.19 -29.37 -4.66
N GLN A 503 -0.37 -30.09 -5.77
CA GLN A 503 -0.38 -31.55 -5.83
C GLN A 503 -1.38 -32.13 -4.82
N ASN A 504 -0.90 -32.87 -3.81
CA ASN A 504 -1.69 -33.50 -2.77
C ASN A 504 -1.76 -32.68 -1.47
N ILE A 505 -1.22 -31.45 -1.45
CA ILE A 505 -1.19 -30.62 -0.24
C ILE A 505 -2.15 -29.45 -0.38
N ILE A 506 -3.07 -29.32 0.57
CA ILE A 506 -3.90 -28.13 0.75
C ILE A 506 -3.38 -27.39 1.98
N ALA A 507 -2.81 -26.21 1.81
CA ALA A 507 -2.46 -25.31 2.92
C ALA A 507 -3.69 -24.46 3.26
N PHE A 508 -4.01 -24.29 4.54
CA PHE A 508 -5.15 -23.47 4.94
C PHE A 508 -4.97 -22.75 6.29
N VAL A 509 -5.70 -21.66 6.52
CA VAL A 509 -5.74 -20.94 7.80
C VAL A 509 -6.96 -21.39 8.61
N ALA A 510 -6.78 -21.87 9.84
CA ALA A 510 -7.88 -22.21 10.74
C ALA A 510 -8.46 -20.95 11.46
N PRO A 511 -9.65 -21.02 12.08
CA PRO A 511 -10.25 -19.89 12.80
C PRO A 511 -9.41 -19.34 13.97
N ASP A 512 -8.49 -20.14 14.52
CA ASP A 512 -7.51 -19.72 15.54
C ASP A 512 -6.26 -19.07 14.91
N SER A 513 -6.35 -18.71 13.63
CA SER A 513 -5.30 -18.12 12.79
C SER A 513 -4.07 -19.00 12.57
N TYR A 514 -4.06 -20.26 13.05
CA TYR A 514 -2.96 -21.16 12.73
C TYR A 514 -2.97 -21.52 11.25
N VAL A 515 -1.78 -21.60 10.65
CA VAL A 515 -1.62 -22.19 9.33
C VAL A 515 -1.47 -23.71 9.48
N LEU A 516 -2.34 -24.44 8.78
CA LEU A 516 -2.38 -25.89 8.73
C LEU A 516 -2.15 -26.35 7.30
N TYR A 517 -1.92 -27.66 7.13
CA TYR A 517 -2.09 -28.29 5.84
C TYR A 517 -2.73 -29.67 5.97
N LEU A 518 -3.47 -30.06 4.94
CA LEU A 518 -4.05 -31.37 4.72
C LEU A 518 -3.28 -32.06 3.59
N ASP A 519 -2.74 -33.25 3.87
CA ASP A 519 -2.20 -34.15 2.86
C ASP A 519 -3.30 -35.10 2.37
N LEU A 520 -3.72 -34.92 1.13
CA LEU A 520 -4.80 -35.68 0.48
C LEU A 520 -4.47 -37.17 0.31
N ASP A 521 -3.19 -37.54 0.20
CA ASP A 521 -2.80 -38.94 0.04
C ASP A 521 -2.93 -39.72 1.35
N THR A 522 -2.67 -39.05 2.48
CA THR A 522 -2.66 -39.67 3.82
C THR A 522 -3.88 -39.32 4.67
N GLY A 523 -4.64 -38.29 4.27
CA GLY A 523 -5.70 -37.68 5.08
C GLY A 523 -5.18 -36.98 6.34
N LYS A 524 -3.85 -36.79 6.46
CA LYS A 524 -3.23 -36.24 7.67
C LYS A 524 -3.31 -34.73 7.66
N VAL A 525 -3.68 -34.15 8.80
CA VAL A 525 -3.72 -32.71 9.04
C VAL A 525 -2.67 -32.32 10.06
N GLU A 526 -1.87 -31.31 9.77
CA GLU A 526 -0.81 -30.85 10.66
C GLU A 526 -0.74 -29.32 10.73
N LYS A 527 -0.34 -28.78 11.89
CA LYS A 527 -0.04 -27.36 12.07
C LYS A 527 1.39 -27.05 11.61
N THR A 528 1.61 -25.92 10.96
CA THR A 528 2.97 -25.42 10.63
C THR A 528 3.72 -24.91 11.87
N GLY A 529 3.00 -24.65 12.97
CA GLY A 529 3.56 -24.16 14.23
C GLY A 529 3.48 -22.64 14.40
N ALA A 530 2.93 -21.90 13.44
CA ALA A 530 2.68 -20.46 13.56
C ALA A 530 1.26 -20.08 13.16
N THR A 531 0.86 -18.90 13.63
CA THR A 531 -0.32 -18.20 13.10
C THR A 531 0.07 -17.41 11.87
N GLY A 532 -0.90 -17.05 11.04
CA GLY A 532 -0.65 -16.28 9.84
C GLY A 532 -1.84 -16.25 8.89
N HIS A 533 -1.61 -15.69 7.72
CA HIS A 533 -2.61 -15.48 6.69
C HIS A 533 -1.97 -15.51 5.30
N HIS A 534 -2.79 -15.63 4.25
CA HIS A 534 -2.36 -15.75 2.85
C HIS A 534 -1.34 -16.89 2.63
N PRO A 535 -1.66 -18.16 2.97
CA PRO A 535 -0.75 -19.26 2.68
C PRO A 535 -0.63 -19.46 1.17
N SER A 536 0.58 -19.79 0.72
CA SER A 536 0.84 -20.28 -0.63
C SER A 536 1.75 -21.50 -0.58
N VAL A 537 1.48 -22.51 -1.42
CA VAL A 537 2.16 -23.81 -1.41
C VAL A 537 2.76 -24.15 -2.77
N TYR A 538 4.03 -24.56 -2.77
CA TYR A 538 4.67 -25.14 -3.94
C TYR A 538 5.74 -26.16 -3.52
N GLY A 539 5.68 -27.35 -4.12
CA GLY A 539 6.61 -28.44 -3.81
C GLY A 539 6.56 -28.80 -2.33
N ASN A 540 7.69 -28.60 -1.63
CA ASN A 540 7.84 -28.91 -0.21
C ASN A 540 7.69 -27.68 0.70
N PHE A 541 7.26 -26.54 0.19
CA PHE A 541 7.22 -25.30 0.96
C PHE A 541 5.82 -24.73 1.04
N ILE A 542 5.44 -24.28 2.23
CA ILE A 542 4.28 -23.41 2.47
C ILE A 542 4.82 -22.07 2.95
N THR A 543 4.55 -20.98 2.23
CA THR A 543 4.85 -19.62 2.69
C THR A 543 3.58 -18.91 3.14
N PHE A 544 3.69 -17.99 4.10
CA PHE A 544 2.55 -17.21 4.60
C PHE A 544 3.06 -15.96 5.32
N ALA A 545 2.19 -14.98 5.50
CA ALA A 545 2.48 -13.79 6.30
C ALA A 545 2.10 -14.03 7.77
N SER A 546 2.93 -13.60 8.72
CA SER A 546 2.65 -13.67 10.16
C SER A 546 3.21 -12.41 10.83
N GLU A 547 2.37 -11.67 11.54
CA GLU A 547 2.78 -10.43 12.24
C GLU A 547 3.53 -9.44 11.32
N GLY A 548 3.10 -9.35 10.06
CA GLY A 548 3.73 -8.50 9.04
C GLY A 548 5.08 -8.99 8.52
N ARG A 549 5.45 -10.25 8.77
CA ARG A 549 6.67 -10.90 8.26
C ARG A 549 6.35 -12.07 7.34
N ILE A 550 7.26 -12.36 6.42
CA ILE A 550 7.17 -13.54 5.56
C ILE A 550 7.81 -14.74 6.26
N LEU A 551 7.04 -15.80 6.44
CA LEU A 551 7.50 -17.09 6.97
C LEU A 551 7.41 -18.16 5.88
N TYR A 552 8.16 -19.25 6.06
CA TYR A 552 7.95 -20.47 5.29
C TYR A 552 8.13 -21.72 6.15
N PHE A 553 7.36 -22.76 5.84
CA PHE A 553 7.39 -24.08 6.46
C PHE A 553 7.82 -25.12 5.43
N ASP A 554 8.85 -25.89 5.77
CA ASP A 554 9.35 -26.98 4.93
C ASP A 554 8.67 -28.31 5.31
N LEU A 555 7.87 -28.86 4.40
CA LEU A 555 7.13 -30.10 4.54
C LEU A 555 8.02 -31.35 4.66
N THR A 556 9.27 -31.28 4.20
CA THR A 556 10.23 -32.39 4.33
C THR A 556 10.89 -32.38 5.70
N THR A 557 11.40 -31.23 6.13
CA THR A 557 12.15 -31.12 7.40
C THR A 557 11.25 -30.85 8.60
N ARG A 558 10.01 -30.40 8.36
CA ARG A 558 9.04 -29.94 9.36
C ARG A 558 9.56 -28.76 10.18
N ILE A 559 10.36 -27.92 9.55
CA ILE A 559 10.97 -26.74 10.17
C ILE A 559 10.24 -25.49 9.67
N LEU A 560 9.74 -24.70 10.62
CA LEU A 560 9.27 -23.34 10.39
C LEU A 560 10.47 -22.39 10.39
N SER A 561 10.53 -21.51 9.40
CA SER A 561 11.58 -20.49 9.26
C SER A 561 10.97 -19.09 9.12
N ASP A 562 11.47 -18.14 9.90
CA ASP A 562 11.20 -16.70 9.74
C ASP A 562 12.25 -16.11 8.80
N THR A 563 11.83 -15.46 7.72
CA THR A 563 12.76 -14.78 6.79
C THR A 563 13.33 -13.48 7.40
N HIS A 564 12.68 -12.97 8.46
CA HIS A 564 12.88 -11.66 9.06
C HIS A 564 12.64 -10.49 8.10
N ILE A 565 11.87 -10.72 7.03
CA ILE A 565 11.51 -9.71 6.05
C ILE A 565 10.08 -9.29 6.28
N SER A 566 9.85 -7.97 6.35
CA SER A 566 8.53 -7.40 6.46
C SER A 566 7.80 -7.45 5.12
N GLY A 567 6.60 -8.02 5.11
CA GLY A 567 5.78 -8.15 3.91
C GLY A 567 4.44 -8.83 4.16
N ASP A 568 3.64 -8.88 3.10
CA ASP A 568 2.32 -9.51 3.08
C ASP A 568 2.05 -10.20 1.73
N ARG A 569 1.02 -11.05 1.70
CA ARG A 569 0.53 -11.80 0.52
C ARG A 569 1.65 -12.51 -0.25
N PRO A 570 2.39 -13.44 0.40
CA PRO A 570 3.43 -14.18 -0.30
C PRO A 570 2.84 -15.19 -1.29
N SER A 571 3.47 -15.33 -2.44
CA SER A 571 3.24 -16.39 -3.42
C SER A 571 4.56 -17.10 -3.72
N ILE A 572 4.53 -18.42 -3.90
CA ILE A 572 5.75 -19.22 -4.06
C ILE A 572 5.76 -20.03 -5.35
N TRP A 573 6.88 -20.01 -6.06
CA TRP A 573 7.18 -20.92 -7.16
C TRP A 573 8.62 -21.40 -7.06
N LYS A 574 8.80 -22.73 -6.93
CA LYS A 574 10.10 -23.37 -6.67
C LYS A 574 10.79 -22.73 -5.45
N ASP A 575 11.98 -22.16 -5.65
CA ASP A 575 12.79 -21.54 -4.61
C ASP A 575 12.56 -20.02 -4.53
N THR A 576 11.52 -19.49 -5.16
CA THR A 576 11.26 -18.05 -5.25
C THR A 576 9.95 -17.71 -4.55
N ILE A 577 10.03 -16.86 -3.52
CA ILE A 577 8.86 -16.26 -2.87
C ILE A 577 8.75 -14.82 -3.35
N VAL A 578 7.60 -14.44 -3.88
CA VAL A 578 7.26 -13.04 -4.20
C VAL A 578 6.27 -12.53 -3.18
N PHE A 579 6.38 -11.27 -2.78
CA PHE A 579 5.50 -10.69 -1.77
C PHE A 579 5.44 -9.16 -1.90
N HIS A 580 4.39 -8.58 -1.33
CA HIS A 580 4.25 -7.14 -1.15
C HIS A 580 5.08 -6.70 0.06
N ALA A 581 6.04 -5.79 -0.11
CA ALA A 581 6.86 -5.29 0.98
C ALA A 581 6.04 -4.45 1.97
N ALA A 582 6.42 -4.45 3.25
CA ALA A 582 5.83 -3.56 4.25
C ALA A 582 6.92 -2.76 4.97
N PRO A 583 6.85 -1.41 5.02
CA PRO A 583 5.85 -0.54 4.40
C PRO A 583 6.14 -0.27 2.91
N GLY A 584 5.11 -0.26 2.07
CA GLY A 584 5.14 0.34 0.74
C GLY A 584 4.80 -0.59 -0.42
N PRO A 585 4.32 -0.05 -1.55
CA PRO A 585 3.71 -0.82 -2.63
C PRO A 585 4.74 -1.51 -3.55
N THR A 586 5.88 -1.96 -3.05
CA THR A 586 6.90 -2.62 -3.89
C THR A 586 6.77 -4.12 -3.79
N ILE A 587 6.88 -4.82 -4.93
CA ILE A 587 7.02 -6.27 -4.91
C ILE A 587 8.49 -6.62 -4.68
N GLN A 588 8.74 -7.58 -3.78
CA GLN A 588 10.08 -8.09 -3.50
C GLN A 588 10.15 -9.59 -3.76
N ILE A 589 11.36 -10.06 -4.01
CA ILE A 589 11.67 -11.46 -4.23
C ILE A 589 12.57 -11.94 -3.09
N TYR A 590 12.20 -13.06 -2.47
CA TYR A 590 13.05 -13.80 -1.56
C TYR A 590 13.42 -15.15 -2.18
N ASP A 591 14.73 -15.35 -2.36
CA ASP A 591 15.28 -16.59 -2.90
C ASP A 591 15.58 -17.55 -1.74
N LEU A 592 14.87 -18.69 -1.70
CA LEU A 592 15.00 -19.72 -0.68
C LEU A 592 16.35 -20.45 -0.74
N SER A 593 17.02 -20.49 -1.88
CA SER A 593 18.31 -21.17 -2.06
C SER A 593 19.46 -20.33 -1.50
N THR A 594 19.42 -19.01 -1.72
CA THR A 594 20.46 -18.07 -1.27
C THR A 594 20.12 -17.39 0.06
N LYS A 595 18.86 -17.45 0.48
CA LYS A 595 18.30 -16.72 1.63
C LYS A 595 18.48 -15.21 1.52
N THR A 596 18.39 -14.68 0.30
CA THR A 596 18.54 -13.24 0.03
C THR A 596 17.26 -12.62 -0.49
N VAL A 597 17.02 -11.36 -0.10
CA VAL A 597 15.98 -10.52 -0.67
C VAL A 597 16.54 -9.68 -1.82
N SER A 598 15.81 -9.62 -2.92
CA SER A 598 16.09 -8.74 -4.06
C SER A 598 14.87 -7.87 -4.35
N PRO A 599 15.03 -6.53 -4.38
CA PRO A 599 13.93 -5.66 -4.78
C PRO A 599 13.66 -5.83 -6.27
N THR A 600 12.38 -5.84 -6.66
CA THR A 600 12.00 -5.64 -8.05
C THR A 600 11.87 -4.13 -8.33
N PRO A 601 11.95 -3.68 -9.59
CA PRO A 601 11.61 -2.30 -9.94
C PRO A 601 10.10 -2.01 -9.91
N VAL A 602 9.24 -2.99 -9.59
CA VAL A 602 7.79 -2.84 -9.77
C VAL A 602 7.10 -2.25 -8.55
N ILE A 603 6.09 -1.42 -8.84
CA ILE A 603 5.08 -0.99 -7.87
C ILE A 603 3.85 -1.85 -8.08
N GLY A 604 3.41 -2.52 -7.04
CA GLY A 604 2.12 -3.19 -7.05
C GLY A 604 1.76 -3.90 -5.77
N MET A 605 0.63 -4.58 -5.83
CA MET A 605 0.10 -5.44 -4.78
C MET A 605 -0.43 -6.74 -5.39
N ASN A 606 -0.85 -7.68 -4.54
CA ASN A 606 -1.43 -8.97 -4.96
C ASN A 606 -0.53 -9.73 -5.96
N ALA A 607 0.76 -9.84 -5.63
CA ALA A 607 1.70 -10.52 -6.52
C ALA A 607 1.48 -12.03 -6.50
N ASN A 608 1.39 -12.62 -7.69
CA ASN A 608 1.36 -14.06 -7.92
C ASN A 608 2.51 -14.45 -8.85
N ILE A 609 3.13 -15.63 -8.64
CA ILE A 609 4.25 -16.09 -9.46
C ILE A 609 4.01 -17.49 -10.03
N CYS A 610 4.28 -17.65 -11.33
CA CYS A 610 4.43 -18.94 -11.98
C CYS A 610 5.61 -18.86 -12.97
N GLU A 611 6.49 -19.87 -12.90
CA GLU A 611 7.70 -19.91 -13.74
C GLU A 611 8.58 -18.67 -13.58
N THR A 612 8.68 -17.84 -14.62
CA THR A 612 9.45 -16.58 -14.61
C THR A 612 8.57 -15.35 -14.54
N ILE A 613 7.24 -15.51 -14.53
CA ILE A 613 6.30 -14.39 -14.60
C ILE A 613 5.78 -14.08 -13.20
N ILE A 614 6.00 -12.83 -12.78
CA ILE A 614 5.35 -12.24 -11.61
C ILE A 614 4.23 -11.36 -12.13
N VAL A 615 2.98 -11.68 -11.83
CA VAL A 615 1.84 -10.81 -12.12
C VAL A 615 1.42 -10.05 -10.86
N PHE A 616 0.94 -8.81 -11.01
CA PHE A 616 0.56 -7.95 -9.90
C PHE A 616 -0.40 -6.84 -10.36
N GLU A 617 -1.06 -6.23 -9.39
CA GLU A 617 -1.91 -5.05 -9.54
C GLU A 617 -1.11 -3.77 -9.35
N THR A 618 -1.30 -2.78 -10.22
CA THR A 618 -0.74 -1.45 -10.05
C THR A 618 -1.84 -0.41 -10.08
N PRO A 619 -2.20 0.20 -8.93
CA PRO A 619 -2.96 1.45 -8.93
C PRO A 619 -2.22 2.51 -9.73
N GLU A 620 -2.88 3.06 -10.74
CA GLU A 620 -2.32 4.08 -11.63
C GLU A 620 -1.91 5.33 -10.86
N SER A 621 -2.70 5.69 -9.84
CA SER A 621 -2.39 6.77 -8.89
C SER A 621 -1.03 6.62 -8.19
N LEU A 622 -0.52 5.39 -8.00
CA LEU A 622 0.79 5.15 -7.38
C LEU A 622 1.96 5.32 -8.34
N VAL A 623 1.72 5.22 -9.64
CA VAL A 623 2.74 5.47 -10.69
C VAL A 623 2.56 6.82 -11.36
N SER A 624 1.45 7.52 -11.12
CA SER A 624 1.08 8.79 -11.77
C SER A 624 1.07 8.70 -13.30
N GLU A 625 0.71 7.52 -13.82
CA GLU A 625 0.63 7.24 -15.25
C GLU A 625 -0.71 6.55 -15.52
N CYS A 626 -1.41 6.97 -16.57
CA CYS A 626 -2.57 6.27 -17.13
C CYS A 626 -2.04 5.06 -17.93
N LEU A 627 -1.97 3.90 -17.28
CA LEU A 627 -1.42 2.65 -17.81
C LEU A 627 -2.39 1.98 -18.79
N ASN A 628 -3.70 2.17 -18.64
CA ASN A 628 -4.73 1.63 -19.54
C ASN A 628 -5.10 2.60 -20.71
N ASN A 629 -4.68 3.87 -20.64
CA ASN A 629 -4.97 4.95 -21.60
C ASN A 629 -6.45 5.36 -21.75
N ASP A 630 -7.27 5.23 -20.70
CA ASP A 630 -8.66 5.69 -20.73
C ASP A 630 -8.84 7.19 -20.43
N GLY A 631 -7.81 7.83 -19.87
CA GLY A 631 -7.76 9.28 -19.68
C GLY A 631 -7.77 9.75 -18.23
N ASP A 632 -7.76 8.85 -17.25
CA ASP A 632 -7.55 9.18 -15.84
C ASP A 632 -6.45 8.33 -15.18
N THR A 633 -6.40 8.28 -13.84
CA THR A 633 -5.38 7.54 -13.07
C THR A 633 -6.00 6.81 -11.88
N ASP A 634 -7.31 6.59 -11.91
CA ASP A 634 -8.05 6.06 -10.77
C ASP A 634 -8.12 4.52 -10.79
N ASP A 635 -7.72 3.90 -11.91
CA ASP A 635 -7.74 2.45 -12.09
C ASP A 635 -6.64 1.69 -11.35
N VAL A 636 -6.92 0.40 -11.20
CA VAL A 636 -5.91 -0.63 -10.92
C VAL A 636 -5.66 -1.42 -12.19
N VAL A 637 -4.43 -1.38 -12.70
CA VAL A 637 -4.05 -2.05 -13.94
C VAL A 637 -3.23 -3.31 -13.66
N ILE A 638 -3.57 -4.39 -14.35
CA ILE A 638 -2.83 -5.65 -14.29
C ILE A 638 -1.51 -5.50 -15.07
N ARG A 639 -0.40 -5.84 -14.44
CA ARG A 639 0.93 -5.82 -15.04
C ARG A 639 1.68 -7.10 -14.72
N TYR A 640 2.73 -7.37 -15.48
CA TYR A 640 3.64 -8.47 -15.17
C TYR A 640 5.11 -8.10 -15.33
N TYR A 641 5.95 -8.77 -14.56
CA TYR A 641 7.40 -8.68 -14.59
C TYR A 641 7.98 -10.05 -14.91
N ASP A 642 8.69 -10.13 -16.02
CA ASP A 642 9.39 -11.33 -16.44
C ASP A 642 10.80 -11.34 -15.84
N LEU A 643 11.07 -12.32 -14.97
CA LEU A 643 12.33 -12.52 -14.28
C LEU A 643 13.50 -12.82 -15.24
N GLU A 644 13.23 -13.46 -16.38
CA GLU A 644 14.28 -13.82 -17.34
C GLU A 644 14.73 -12.60 -18.16
N SER A 645 13.77 -11.86 -18.71
CA SER A 645 14.07 -10.65 -19.49
C SER A 645 14.27 -9.39 -18.66
N GLN A 646 13.94 -9.44 -17.36
CA GLN A 646 13.92 -8.30 -16.43
C GLN A 646 13.08 -7.12 -16.95
N LYS A 647 11.96 -7.43 -17.61
CA LYS A 647 11.09 -6.45 -18.26
C LYS A 647 9.73 -6.40 -17.58
N ILE A 648 9.27 -5.18 -17.30
CA ILE A 648 7.90 -4.89 -16.90
C ILE A 648 7.06 -4.70 -18.16
N SER A 649 5.86 -5.28 -18.20
CA SER A 649 4.91 -5.11 -19.28
C SER A 649 3.52 -4.77 -18.73
N ASP A 650 2.90 -3.78 -19.36
CA ASP A 650 1.54 -3.34 -19.04
C ASP A 650 0.57 -4.16 -19.91
N THR A 651 -0.46 -4.74 -19.29
CA THR A 651 -1.48 -5.46 -20.06
C THR A 651 -2.48 -4.50 -20.72
N GLY A 652 -2.57 -3.27 -20.21
CA GLY A 652 -3.58 -2.29 -20.57
C GLY A 652 -4.98 -2.62 -20.04
N ALA A 653 -5.12 -3.67 -19.23
CA ALA A 653 -6.39 -4.07 -18.64
C ALA A 653 -6.50 -3.56 -17.20
N ALA A 654 -7.54 -2.77 -16.92
CA ALA A 654 -7.99 -2.52 -15.57
C ALA A 654 -8.57 -3.83 -14.98
N GLY A 655 -8.27 -4.13 -13.71
CA GLY A 655 -8.75 -5.32 -13.04
C GLY A 655 -8.07 -5.63 -11.71
N PHE A 656 -8.51 -6.72 -11.10
CA PHE A 656 -8.11 -7.15 -9.76
C PHE A 656 -7.85 -8.66 -9.71
N TYR A 657 -7.15 -9.09 -8.66
CA TYR A 657 -6.85 -10.47 -8.31
C TYR A 657 -6.18 -11.25 -9.45
N PRO A 658 -5.02 -10.78 -9.97
CA PRO A 658 -4.37 -11.48 -11.05
C PRO A 658 -3.66 -12.74 -10.57
N VAL A 659 -3.87 -13.82 -11.30
CA VAL A 659 -3.18 -15.10 -11.14
C VAL A 659 -2.54 -15.50 -12.47
N VAL A 660 -1.43 -16.23 -12.44
CA VAL A 660 -0.71 -16.62 -13.67
C VAL A 660 -0.41 -18.12 -13.71
N TYR A 661 -0.65 -18.76 -14.86
CA TYR A 661 -0.18 -20.10 -15.16
C TYR A 661 0.24 -20.21 -16.63
N GLY A 662 1.51 -20.53 -16.86
CA GLY A 662 2.10 -20.51 -18.20
C GLY A 662 1.98 -19.12 -18.86
N ASP A 663 1.38 -19.06 -20.06
CA ASP A 663 1.21 -17.82 -20.83
C ASP A 663 -0.12 -17.08 -20.55
N ILE A 664 -0.90 -17.53 -19.57
CA ILE A 664 -2.21 -16.95 -19.27
C ILE A 664 -2.20 -16.29 -17.90
N ILE A 665 -2.69 -15.05 -17.86
CA ILE A 665 -3.04 -14.32 -16.65
C ILE A 665 -4.56 -14.29 -16.56
N ALA A 666 -5.17 -14.86 -15.52
CA ALA A 666 -6.59 -14.69 -15.24
C ALA A 666 -6.78 -13.58 -14.19
N PHE A 667 -7.85 -12.80 -14.32
CA PHE A 667 -8.15 -11.67 -13.44
C PHE A 667 -9.63 -11.29 -13.52
N THR A 668 -10.06 -10.41 -12.64
CA THR A 668 -11.45 -9.93 -12.56
C THR A 668 -11.54 -8.48 -13.02
N VAL A 669 -12.61 -8.12 -13.73
CA VAL A 669 -12.92 -6.74 -14.11
C VAL A 669 -14.28 -6.34 -13.57
N SER A 670 -14.34 -5.23 -12.84
CA SER A 670 -15.60 -4.62 -12.40
C SER A 670 -16.31 -3.99 -13.60
N GLU A 671 -17.56 -4.36 -13.83
CA GLU A 671 -18.40 -3.72 -14.86
C GLU A 671 -18.59 -2.23 -14.58
N GLN A 672 -18.68 -1.89 -13.29
CA GLN A 672 -18.82 -0.51 -12.84
C GLN A 672 -17.58 0.31 -13.19
N ASP A 673 -16.39 -0.23 -12.94
CA ASP A 673 -15.12 0.45 -13.22
C ASP A 673 -14.90 0.55 -14.73
N ALA A 674 -15.31 -0.46 -15.49
CA ALA A 674 -15.27 -0.44 -16.96
C ALA A 674 -16.38 0.42 -17.60
N GLU A 675 -17.31 0.98 -16.81
CA GLU A 675 -18.53 1.66 -17.25
C GLU A 675 -19.30 0.92 -18.35
N LYS A 676 -19.29 -0.42 -18.30
CA LYS A 676 -19.77 -1.27 -19.38
C LYS A 676 -20.35 -2.58 -18.88
N ASP A 677 -21.46 -2.95 -19.48
CA ASP A 677 -22.04 -4.30 -19.41
C ASP A 677 -21.10 -5.27 -20.14
N LEU A 678 -20.29 -6.01 -19.39
CA LEU A 678 -19.26 -6.92 -19.91
C LEU A 678 -19.83 -8.33 -20.12
N ASN A 679 -20.89 -8.70 -19.39
CA ASN A 679 -21.52 -10.01 -19.49
C ASN A 679 -22.73 -10.08 -20.45
N GLY A 680 -23.27 -8.92 -20.86
CA GLY A 680 -24.39 -8.76 -21.79
C GLY A 680 -25.78 -8.94 -21.17
N ASP A 681 -25.93 -8.85 -19.84
CA ASP A 681 -27.20 -9.05 -19.14
C ASP A 681 -28.06 -7.78 -19.01
N GLY A 682 -27.52 -6.63 -19.45
CA GLY A 682 -28.17 -5.33 -19.43
C GLY A 682 -27.96 -4.53 -18.14
N GLN A 683 -27.12 -5.00 -17.22
CA GLN A 683 -26.70 -4.30 -16.02
C GLN A 683 -25.21 -3.95 -16.09
N ILE A 684 -24.79 -2.96 -15.29
CA ILE A 684 -23.38 -2.57 -15.15
C ILE A 684 -23.05 -2.77 -13.67
N LEU A 685 -23.21 -4.01 -13.21
CA LEU A 685 -23.15 -4.38 -11.81
C LEU A 685 -22.60 -5.79 -11.71
N GLY A 686 -21.39 -5.89 -11.18
CA GLY A 686 -20.75 -7.16 -10.94
C GLY A 686 -19.34 -7.18 -11.49
N ASN A 687 -18.75 -8.36 -11.36
CA ASN A 687 -17.39 -8.64 -11.70
C ASN A 687 -17.39 -9.71 -12.79
N VAL A 688 -16.60 -9.52 -13.84
CA VAL A 688 -16.50 -10.45 -14.96
C VAL A 688 -15.08 -11.01 -15.05
N ILE A 689 -14.99 -12.32 -15.23
CA ILE A 689 -13.72 -13.02 -15.39
C ILE A 689 -13.12 -12.70 -16.75
N HIS A 690 -11.87 -12.26 -16.75
CA HIS A 690 -11.07 -11.99 -17.93
C HIS A 690 -9.81 -12.84 -17.91
N TYR A 691 -9.19 -12.99 -19.07
CA TYR A 691 -7.82 -13.49 -19.15
C TYR A 691 -7.00 -12.71 -20.17
N TYR A 692 -5.70 -12.59 -19.90
CA TYR A 692 -4.70 -12.00 -20.77
C TYR A 692 -3.73 -13.09 -21.23
N ASN A 693 -3.51 -13.18 -22.54
CA ASN A 693 -2.56 -14.10 -23.13
C ASN A 693 -1.24 -13.39 -23.42
N ILE A 694 -0.20 -13.68 -22.62
CA ILE A 694 1.12 -13.05 -22.67
C ILE A 694 1.75 -13.13 -24.06
N ARG A 695 1.61 -14.27 -24.73
CA ARG A 695 2.21 -14.52 -26.06
C ARG A 695 1.59 -13.66 -27.17
N THR A 696 0.29 -13.41 -27.09
CA THR A 696 -0.46 -12.68 -28.13
C THR A 696 -0.73 -11.23 -27.77
N GLY A 697 -0.62 -10.86 -26.49
CA GLY A 697 -0.98 -9.55 -25.96
C GLY A 697 -2.49 -9.29 -25.93
N ALA A 698 -3.31 -10.34 -26.05
CA ALA A 698 -4.77 -10.21 -26.12
C ALA A 698 -5.41 -10.29 -24.74
N VAL A 699 -6.27 -9.32 -24.42
CA VAL A 699 -7.22 -9.36 -23.30
C VAL A 699 -8.54 -9.95 -23.81
N VAL A 700 -9.07 -10.97 -23.15
CA VAL A 700 -10.32 -11.63 -23.51
C VAL A 700 -11.26 -11.65 -22.32
N SER A 701 -12.45 -11.07 -22.50
CA SER A 701 -13.56 -11.27 -21.55
C SER A 701 -14.18 -12.63 -21.76
N THR A 702 -14.45 -13.35 -20.67
CA THR A 702 -15.18 -14.63 -20.73
C THR A 702 -16.70 -14.45 -20.80
N GLY A 703 -17.20 -13.25 -20.49
CA GLY A 703 -18.62 -12.98 -20.27
C GLY A 703 -19.21 -13.74 -19.07
N LYS A 704 -18.36 -14.28 -18.18
CA LYS A 704 -18.79 -14.98 -16.97
C LYS A 704 -18.68 -14.04 -15.79
N LEU A 705 -19.81 -13.84 -15.09
CA LEU A 705 -19.78 -13.23 -13.77
C LEU A 705 -18.92 -14.07 -12.85
N GLY A 706 -18.05 -13.43 -12.09
CA GLY A 706 -17.26 -14.06 -11.06
C GLY A 706 -16.17 -13.17 -10.49
N THR A 707 -15.57 -13.62 -9.40
CA THR A 707 -14.46 -12.94 -8.74
C THR A 707 -13.40 -13.95 -8.32
N GLU A 708 -12.20 -13.45 -8.01
CA GLU A 708 -11.14 -14.23 -7.36
C GLU A 708 -10.75 -15.48 -8.16
N PRO A 709 -10.31 -15.30 -9.42
CA PRO A 709 -9.98 -16.42 -10.28
C PRO A 709 -8.68 -17.10 -9.84
N ASP A 710 -8.64 -18.42 -9.96
CA ASP A 710 -7.38 -19.17 -10.05
C ASP A 710 -7.29 -19.88 -11.40
N ILE A 711 -6.10 -20.29 -11.83
CA ILE A 711 -5.88 -20.91 -13.14
C ILE A 711 -4.86 -22.05 -13.10
N PHE A 712 -5.24 -23.18 -13.71
CA PHE A 712 -4.33 -24.30 -13.95
C PHE A 712 -4.65 -24.99 -15.27
N ASP A 713 -3.64 -25.21 -16.10
CA ASP A 713 -3.73 -25.99 -17.36
C ASP A 713 -4.88 -25.56 -18.30
N GLY A 714 -5.18 -24.26 -18.34
CA GLY A 714 -6.23 -23.69 -19.20
C GLY A 714 -7.63 -23.72 -18.62
N THR A 715 -7.81 -24.21 -17.38
CA THR A 715 -9.06 -24.10 -16.64
C THR A 715 -8.97 -22.96 -15.64
N ILE A 716 -9.92 -22.04 -15.67
CA ILE A 716 -10.08 -20.96 -14.68
C ILE A 716 -11.16 -21.40 -13.68
N THR A 717 -10.87 -21.29 -12.39
CA THR A 717 -11.83 -21.50 -11.29
C THR A 717 -12.15 -20.16 -10.66
N TYR A 718 -13.40 -19.93 -10.25
CA TYR A 718 -13.83 -18.63 -9.70
C TYR A 718 -15.12 -18.78 -8.89
N TYR A 719 -15.44 -17.78 -8.07
CA TYR A 719 -16.72 -17.70 -7.38
C TYR A 719 -17.72 -16.87 -8.15
N VAL A 720 -18.99 -17.27 -8.09
CA VAL A 720 -20.15 -16.51 -8.56
C VAL A 720 -21.07 -16.30 -7.38
N TRP A 721 -21.41 -15.05 -7.08
CA TRP A 721 -22.43 -14.76 -6.09
C TRP A 721 -23.82 -14.99 -6.70
N GLU A 722 -24.65 -15.77 -6.02
CA GLU A 722 -26.02 -16.07 -6.47
C GLU A 722 -26.86 -14.80 -6.64
N ARG A 723 -26.68 -13.82 -5.76
CA ARG A 723 -27.29 -12.49 -5.86
C ARG A 723 -26.90 -11.72 -7.11
N TRP A 724 -25.71 -11.96 -7.69
CA TRP A 724 -25.32 -11.36 -8.97
C TRP A 724 -26.09 -12.01 -10.13
N MET A 725 -26.38 -13.30 -10.01
CA MET A 725 -27.18 -14.04 -10.99
C MET A 725 -28.70 -13.89 -10.77
N GLY A 726 -29.11 -13.34 -9.62
CA GLY A 726 -30.51 -13.27 -9.19
C GLY A 726 -31.17 -14.65 -9.09
N THR A 727 -30.38 -15.71 -8.89
CA THR A 727 -30.83 -17.11 -8.92
C THR A 727 -30.07 -17.89 -7.86
N ASP A 728 -30.81 -18.66 -7.08
CA ASP A 728 -30.31 -19.69 -6.16
C ASP A 728 -29.64 -20.80 -6.99
N LEU A 729 -28.31 -20.84 -7.01
CA LEU A 729 -27.51 -21.75 -7.83
C LEU A 729 -27.25 -23.08 -7.10
N ASN A 730 -27.26 -23.08 -5.77
CA ASN A 730 -26.99 -24.25 -4.94
C ASN A 730 -28.27 -24.96 -4.43
N GLU A 731 -29.44 -24.38 -4.68
CA GLU A 731 -30.78 -24.84 -4.31
C GLU A 731 -31.04 -24.91 -2.80
N ASP A 732 -30.39 -24.05 -2.00
CA ASP A 732 -30.54 -24.03 -0.54
C ASP A 732 -31.68 -23.11 -0.04
N GLY A 733 -32.26 -22.31 -0.94
CA GLY A 733 -33.44 -21.49 -0.70
C GLY A 733 -33.17 -20.01 -0.51
N ASP A 734 -31.93 -19.53 -0.62
CA ASP A 734 -31.62 -18.10 -0.73
C ASP A 734 -30.71 -17.76 -1.94
N VAL A 735 -30.15 -16.55 -1.98
CA VAL A 735 -29.28 -16.08 -3.07
C VAL A 735 -28.03 -15.38 -2.52
N ASP A 736 -27.73 -15.58 -1.24
CA ASP A 736 -26.66 -14.87 -0.55
C ASP A 736 -25.36 -15.67 -0.55
N ASP A 737 -25.34 -16.86 -1.15
CA ASP A 737 -24.16 -17.69 -1.24
C ASP A 737 -23.28 -17.35 -2.44
N SER A 738 -22.02 -17.78 -2.31
CA SER A 738 -21.08 -17.87 -3.42
C SER A 738 -21.01 -19.33 -3.89
N VAL A 739 -21.16 -19.53 -5.19
CA VAL A 739 -21.07 -20.82 -5.85
C VAL A 739 -19.81 -20.89 -6.69
N LEU A 740 -19.23 -22.08 -6.71
CA LEU A 740 -17.97 -22.35 -7.35
C LEU A 740 -18.17 -22.80 -8.80
N GLU A 741 -17.55 -22.07 -9.74
CA GLU A 741 -17.66 -22.32 -11.17
C GLU A 741 -16.30 -22.54 -11.83
N THR A 742 -16.34 -23.13 -13.03
CA THR A 742 -15.16 -23.34 -13.87
C THR A 742 -15.38 -22.79 -15.28
N PHE A 743 -14.32 -22.27 -15.89
CA PHE A 743 -14.29 -21.85 -17.28
C PHE A 743 -13.08 -22.46 -18.00
N GLU A 744 -13.34 -23.24 -19.04
CA GLU A 744 -12.29 -23.81 -19.88
C GLU A 744 -11.90 -22.82 -20.98
N ILE A 745 -10.64 -22.41 -21.00
CA ILE A 745 -10.10 -21.56 -22.06
C ILE A 745 -10.10 -22.37 -23.36
N PRO A 746 -10.78 -21.90 -24.43
CA PRO A 746 -10.88 -22.65 -25.67
C PRO A 746 -9.50 -23.04 -26.23
N ALA A 747 -9.31 -24.35 -26.47
CA ALA A 747 -8.09 -24.90 -27.06
C ALA A 747 -7.82 -24.24 -28.42
N GLY A 748 -6.93 -23.25 -28.42
CA GLY A 748 -6.70 -22.39 -29.57
C GLY A 748 -6.28 -20.99 -29.20
N GLY A 749 -6.76 -20.43 -28.07
CA GLY A 749 -6.36 -19.13 -27.50
C GLY A 749 -6.52 -17.89 -28.39
N MET A 750 -6.59 -18.06 -29.70
CA MET A 750 -7.03 -17.10 -30.69
C MET A 750 -8.54 -17.06 -30.58
N ALA A 751 -9.04 -16.39 -29.54
CA ALA A 751 -10.32 -15.74 -29.67
C ALA A 751 -10.23 -14.90 -30.95
N VAL A 752 -10.93 -15.32 -32.00
CA VAL A 752 -11.12 -14.53 -33.21
C VAL A 752 -12.06 -13.39 -32.80
N GLN A 753 -11.54 -12.43 -32.03
CA GLN A 753 -12.18 -11.13 -31.81
C GLN A 753 -11.92 -10.19 -32.99
N ASP A 754 -11.60 -10.78 -34.13
CA ASP A 754 -11.28 -10.15 -35.40
C ASP A 754 -12.45 -10.29 -36.38
N GLN A 755 -13.69 -10.19 -35.90
CA GLN A 755 -14.84 -10.03 -36.80
C GLN A 755 -14.64 -8.78 -37.68
N GLU A 756 -13.90 -7.79 -37.18
CA GLU A 756 -13.44 -6.63 -37.97
C GLU A 756 -12.35 -6.98 -38.98
N ILE A 757 -11.32 -7.79 -38.65
CA ILE A 757 -10.28 -8.16 -39.63
C ILE A 757 -10.85 -9.11 -40.70
N TRP A 758 -11.76 -10.02 -40.38
CA TRP A 758 -12.46 -10.81 -41.39
C TRP A 758 -13.38 -9.94 -42.26
N SER A 759 -14.02 -8.92 -41.70
CA SER A 759 -14.78 -7.93 -42.47
C SER A 759 -13.86 -7.11 -43.37
N PHE A 760 -12.69 -6.70 -42.87
CA PHE A 760 -11.71 -5.93 -43.64
C PHE A 760 -11.05 -6.78 -44.73
N LEU A 761 -10.71 -8.04 -44.45
CA LEU A 761 -10.19 -9.01 -45.42
C LEU A 761 -11.27 -9.40 -46.43
N ALA A 762 -12.53 -9.52 -46.03
CA ALA A 762 -13.65 -9.72 -46.95
C ALA A 762 -13.83 -8.52 -47.87
N ILE A 763 -13.74 -7.28 -47.36
CA ILE A 763 -13.75 -6.06 -48.17
C ILE A 763 -12.54 -6.03 -49.11
N LEU A 764 -11.34 -6.36 -48.64
CA LEU A 764 -10.13 -6.42 -49.47
C LEU A 764 -10.24 -7.50 -50.56
N PHE A 765 -10.82 -8.65 -50.24
CA PHE A 765 -11.07 -9.73 -51.18
C PHE A 765 -12.13 -9.34 -52.22
N ILE A 766 -13.22 -8.68 -51.80
CA ILE A 766 -14.25 -8.12 -52.69
C ILE A 766 -13.65 -7.04 -53.60
N CYS A 767 -12.85 -6.12 -53.06
CA CYS A 767 -12.14 -5.08 -53.81
C CYS A 767 -11.15 -5.69 -54.82
N THR A 768 -10.45 -6.75 -54.43
CA THR A 768 -9.51 -7.47 -55.32
C THR A 768 -10.27 -8.19 -56.43
N LEU A 769 -11.40 -8.84 -56.13
CA LEU A 769 -12.30 -9.41 -57.13
C LEU A 769 -12.84 -8.35 -58.09
N PHE A 770 -13.24 -7.18 -57.57
CA PHE A 770 -13.69 -6.05 -58.38
C PHE A 770 -12.59 -5.54 -59.31
N LEU A 771 -11.35 -5.40 -58.84
CA LEU A 771 -10.20 -4.99 -59.65
C LEU A 771 -9.85 -6.04 -60.72
N ILE A 772 -9.99 -7.34 -60.41
CA ILE A 772 -9.77 -8.42 -61.38
C ILE A 772 -10.85 -8.42 -62.47
N VAL A 773 -12.11 -8.20 -62.10
CA VAL A 773 -13.24 -8.11 -63.03
C VAL A 773 -13.15 -6.85 -63.89
N TRP A 774 -12.82 -5.69 -63.29
CA TRP A 774 -12.64 -4.43 -64.00
C TRP A 774 -11.51 -4.50 -65.03
N ARG A 775 -10.42 -5.21 -64.73
CA ARG A 775 -9.29 -5.40 -65.65
C ARG A 775 -9.58 -6.39 -66.79
N LYS A 776 -10.62 -7.21 -66.69
CA LYS A 776 -11.05 -8.15 -67.74
C LYS A 776 -12.08 -7.55 -68.71
N ARG A 777 -12.71 -6.44 -68.34
CA ARG A 777 -13.40 -5.55 -69.29
C ARG A 777 -12.39 -4.58 -69.87
#